data_AF-B3EIS0-F1
#
_entry.id   AF-B3EIS0-F1
#
_cell.length_a   1.000
_cell.length_b   1.000
_cell.length_c   1.000
_cell.angle_alpha   90.00
_cell.angle_beta   90.00
_cell.angle_gamma   90.00
#
_symmetry.space_group_name_H-M   'P 1'
#
loop_
_entity.id
_entity.type
_entity.pdbx_description
1 polymer ?
#
loop_
_entity_poly.entity_id
_entity_poly.type
_entity_poly.pdbx_seq_one_letter_code
_entity_poly.pdbx_strand_id
1 'polypeptide(L)'
;MSQLDQLIQHRDAILLAEAIGWLHDYWKCSEEQLQKQSPINDKDLKLKPKEIALQEITKRFSSLGNTLLEISTAKESLSDLLNQWHGKAGNAGASFLLQYLSRCHNTAHFDKQDPLKSGRQNYPDTQISSAFGFETAVGSCLSAQLWALPWDSLITNHDHERSTLRQAVQSLFSNVGADTRRPINEISLWDWGLLVGALYKTALAAVALGQSPVTHDLRWRLLGIRTDALAYFSNVSRLPDLVARQNTLQTAINNVQTLLETVYPVATEVYRDENGSLYVVPDMANLLGLQDSSDKTLLSLIKEQFACDGEIVPDITLDPNPWWGQDPVRAGNDEIPPAGSILSSPVTWKSDADAVREAWKEQRQTVCPICGLRSCVNRQLDYCQICGDRRKGRVKEWLQEQNKTIWIDEVADRNGRLALITGTFNLTNWLDGSLVETMLVKEPTDSNPSVPKIPSFARLRRIWQTTRTFWKQSQSDIDQHLTDARRRLTIRLANSPKLTPNQTYELDLGGQTRMSVLWDGNHLLSIDNLSYTASQLGFPLNNFETKENWTPEDLALDVCAWVKQHKESWSGQKQVFQLFSDEEKNKQFDIQIGDMGYQDAAYASTIPILAEPRTFMVLVPADCALDLIHAIKTKYEREIGKVRNRLSLHLGAVYFHRRTPLRAALDAGRRMLKYDLGQMKDEVWIVKEDAKRELLPLEKQYLAEEENKQLAEAVAVKLEQNGRFLTWYVPARMGDGKTDDSWYPYVFIQNDVSKRKHIFKALRPKSDHTTEECWLIHATKLQAGDRVYFTPATFDFQWLGSSGERFEIAYENGKRRNQPMRPYLLDELTTIQQAWKVIAGKGGLTANQIYALRDLIEIKRENWQPSANHWVQDCYSQTGMFWLFCRDVINNANWKNKPVDEEINLLINWAVSGLLADVIHLHMGVMKQKPQREENNE
;
A
#
# COMPACT_ATOMS: atom_id res chain seq x y z
N MET A 1 3.12 -8.54 46.11
CA MET A 1 2.78 -7.81 44.88
C MET A 1 3.38 -8.61 43.74
N SER A 2 2.58 -9.00 42.74
CA SER A 2 3.10 -9.76 41.60
C SER A 2 4.06 -8.90 40.77
N GLN A 3 4.82 -9.52 39.87
CA GLN A 3 5.77 -8.78 39.03
C GLN A 3 5.05 -7.82 38.08
N LEU A 4 3.91 -8.24 37.51
CA LEU A 4 3.12 -7.38 36.65
C LEU A 4 2.41 -6.26 37.43
N ASP A 5 2.02 -6.47 38.69
CA ASP A 5 1.47 -5.40 39.54
C ASP A 5 2.50 -4.28 39.81
N GLN A 6 3.79 -4.60 39.86
CA GLN A 6 4.85 -3.57 40.01
C GLN A 6 4.86 -2.62 38.81
N LEU A 7 4.64 -3.13 37.60
CA LEU A 7 4.52 -2.30 36.40
C LEU A 7 3.27 -1.42 36.45
N ILE A 8 2.15 -1.93 36.97
CA ILE A 8 0.94 -1.13 37.19
C ILE A 8 1.22 0.00 38.21
N GLN A 9 1.89 -0.31 39.32
CA GLN A 9 2.22 0.67 40.34
C GLN A 9 3.07 1.83 39.80
N HIS A 10 3.97 1.55 38.86
CA HIS A 10 4.86 2.54 38.23
C HIS A 10 4.38 3.00 36.85
N ARG A 11 3.15 2.67 36.46
CA ARG A 11 2.66 2.82 35.08
C ARG A 11 2.81 4.25 34.56
N ASP A 12 2.32 5.22 35.32
CA ASP A 12 2.28 6.62 34.87
C ASP A 12 3.69 7.19 34.69
N ALA A 13 4.65 6.79 35.54
CA ALA A 13 6.06 7.17 35.39
C ALA A 13 6.69 6.54 34.14
N ILE A 14 6.43 5.26 33.87
CA ILE A 14 6.96 4.56 32.69
C ILE A 14 6.36 5.15 31.40
N LEU A 15 5.07 5.45 31.37
CA LEU A 15 4.39 6.07 30.24
C LEU A 15 4.85 7.52 30.01
N LEU A 16 5.12 8.27 31.09
CA LEU A 16 5.69 9.62 31.00
C LEU A 16 7.10 9.56 30.40
N ALA A 17 7.91 8.59 30.81
CA ALA A 17 9.25 8.40 30.25
C ALA A 17 9.23 8.12 28.74
N GLU A 18 8.27 7.32 28.27
CA GLU A 18 8.07 7.10 26.84
C GLU A 18 7.79 8.42 26.09
N ALA A 19 6.88 9.25 26.63
CA ALA A 19 6.54 10.54 26.05
C ALA A 19 7.71 11.54 26.05
N ILE A 20 8.54 11.52 27.10
CA ILE A 20 9.81 12.26 27.16
C ILE A 20 10.74 11.82 26.03
N GLY A 21 10.85 10.52 25.77
CA GLY A 21 11.67 10.03 24.67
C GLY A 21 11.18 10.49 23.29
N TRP A 22 9.87 10.61 23.07
CA TRP A 22 9.34 11.21 21.83
C TRP A 22 9.76 12.67 21.66
N LEU A 23 9.82 13.41 22.77
CA LEU A 23 10.00 14.86 22.78
C LEU A 23 11.42 15.31 23.12
N HIS A 24 12.35 14.45 23.53
CA HIS A 24 13.68 14.85 24.02
C HIS A 24 14.49 15.74 23.06
N ASP A 25 14.21 15.64 21.76
CA ASP A 25 14.85 16.37 20.65
C ASP A 25 13.87 17.33 19.93
N TYR A 26 12.76 17.71 20.58
CA TYR A 26 11.63 18.46 20.01
C TYR A 26 12.03 19.72 19.22
N TRP A 27 13.09 20.42 19.66
CA TRP A 27 13.57 21.64 19.02
C TRP A 27 14.01 21.44 17.56
N LYS A 28 14.34 20.20 17.15
CA LYS A 28 14.64 19.87 15.75
C LYS A 28 13.50 20.13 14.78
N CYS A 29 12.27 20.22 15.27
CA CYS A 29 11.10 20.58 14.48
C CYS A 29 11.03 22.10 14.18
N SER A 30 11.72 22.95 14.93
CA SER A 30 11.60 24.41 14.80
C SER A 30 12.25 24.96 13.51
N GLU A 31 11.68 26.02 12.96
CA GLU A 31 12.25 26.76 11.82
C GLU A 31 13.61 27.35 12.17
N GLU A 32 13.80 27.83 13.40
CA GLU A 32 15.08 28.32 13.91
C GLU A 32 16.17 27.24 13.85
N GLN A 33 15.81 25.98 14.13
CA GLN A 33 16.74 24.87 14.06
C GLN A 33 17.03 24.45 12.61
N LEU A 34 16.07 24.57 11.69
CA LEU A 34 16.31 24.37 10.25
C LEU A 34 17.24 25.46 9.70
N GLN A 35 16.99 26.73 10.02
CA GLN A 35 17.84 27.88 9.66
C GLN A 35 19.26 27.70 10.19
N LYS A 36 19.41 27.27 11.45
CA LYS A 36 20.73 27.02 12.05
C LYS A 36 21.54 25.92 11.34
N GLN A 37 20.87 24.92 10.76
CA GLN A 37 21.53 23.83 10.03
C GLN A 37 21.76 24.16 8.54
N SER A 38 21.09 25.21 8.03
CA SER A 38 21.31 25.73 6.69
C SER A 38 22.77 26.15 6.49
N PRO A 39 23.37 25.91 5.31
CA PRO A 39 24.71 26.41 5.00
C PRO A 39 24.72 27.93 4.77
N ILE A 40 23.57 28.57 4.51
CA ILE A 40 23.45 30.01 4.31
C ILE A 40 23.42 30.70 5.68
N ASN A 41 24.48 31.43 6.02
CA ASN A 41 24.53 32.31 7.18
C ASN A 41 23.91 33.67 6.83
N ASP A 42 22.60 33.79 6.97
CA ASP A 42 21.96 35.11 6.92
C ASP A 42 22.21 35.83 8.26
N LYS A 43 22.97 36.93 8.21
CA LYS A 43 23.31 37.72 9.41
C LYS A 43 22.13 38.52 9.95
N ASP A 44 21.08 38.73 9.15
CA ASP A 44 19.90 39.52 9.53
C ASP A 44 18.84 38.68 10.28
N LEU A 45 18.91 37.35 10.20
CA LEU A 45 18.14 36.43 11.03
C LEU A 45 18.91 36.14 12.33
N LYS A 46 18.75 37.01 13.34
CA LYS A 46 19.30 36.77 14.69
C LYS A 46 18.71 35.48 15.27
N LEU A 47 19.43 34.36 15.12
CA LEU A 47 19.09 33.09 15.76
C LEU A 47 19.03 33.30 17.29
N LYS A 48 17.91 32.90 17.92
CA LYS A 48 17.90 32.71 19.36
C LYS A 48 18.95 31.63 19.70
N PRO A 49 19.92 31.88 20.60
CA PRO A 49 20.82 30.85 21.11
C PRO A 49 20.03 29.62 21.56
N LYS A 50 20.61 28.42 21.39
CA LYS A 50 20.01 27.16 21.89
C LYS A 50 19.62 27.30 23.37
N GLU A 51 20.45 27.99 24.15
CA GLU A 51 20.22 28.32 25.56
C GLU A 51 18.94 29.13 25.82
N ILE A 52 18.54 30.03 24.91
CA ILE A 52 17.28 30.77 25.00
C ILE A 52 16.09 29.85 24.70
N ALA A 53 16.23 28.90 23.76
CA ALA A 53 15.19 27.92 23.47
C ALA A 53 14.95 26.94 24.64
N LEU A 54 16.02 26.53 25.35
CA LEU A 54 15.92 25.63 26.51
C LEU A 54 15.09 26.22 27.68
N GLN A 55 15.08 27.54 27.83
CA GLN A 55 14.27 28.25 28.84
C GLN A 55 12.85 28.61 28.34
N GLU A 56 12.62 28.53 27.02
CA GLU A 56 11.36 28.97 26.43
C GLU A 56 10.21 28.00 26.76
N ILE A 57 10.47 26.70 26.86
CA ILE A 57 9.44 25.71 27.19
C ILE A 57 8.85 25.91 28.59
N THR A 58 9.69 26.16 29.61
CA THR A 58 9.24 26.45 30.98
C THR A 58 8.65 27.85 31.11
N LYS A 59 9.04 28.79 30.24
CA LYS A 59 8.41 30.11 30.16
C LYS A 59 6.99 30.04 29.59
N ARG A 60 6.76 29.20 28.58
CA ARG A 60 5.45 29.02 27.92
C ARG A 60 4.52 28.11 28.73
N PHE A 61 5.10 27.07 29.33
CA PHE A 61 4.38 26.03 30.06
C PHE A 61 5.02 25.88 31.45
N SER A 62 4.79 26.86 32.33
CA SER A 62 5.40 26.92 33.66
C SER A 62 5.08 25.71 34.53
N SER A 63 3.94 25.08 34.29
CA SER A 63 3.49 23.84 34.92
C SER A 63 4.47 22.68 34.71
N LEU A 64 5.09 22.56 33.52
CA LEU A 64 6.10 21.52 33.22
C LEU A 64 7.35 21.63 34.08
N GLY A 65 7.71 22.85 34.51
CA GLY A 65 8.88 23.08 35.37
C GLY A 65 8.73 22.47 36.77
N ASN A 66 7.49 22.26 37.21
CA ASN A 66 7.16 21.71 38.53
C ASN A 66 6.84 20.21 38.49
N THR A 67 6.74 19.60 37.30
CA THR A 67 6.44 18.18 37.13
C THR A 67 7.73 17.35 37.22
N LEU A 68 7.69 16.27 38.00
CA LEU A 68 8.81 15.37 38.20
C LEU A 68 8.50 14.00 37.59
N LEU A 69 9.50 13.38 36.97
CA LEU A 69 9.50 11.94 36.74
C LEU A 69 10.08 11.27 37.98
N GLU A 70 9.28 10.44 38.65
CA GLU A 70 9.68 9.71 39.86
C GLU A 70 9.56 8.21 39.62
N ILE A 71 10.66 7.48 39.82
CA ILE A 71 10.65 6.01 39.79
C ILE A 71 11.66 5.46 40.79
N SER A 72 11.21 4.48 41.59
CA SER A 72 11.97 3.97 42.74
C SER A 72 12.40 5.12 43.67
N THR A 73 13.71 5.37 43.82
CA THR A 73 14.24 6.45 44.67
C THR A 73 14.73 7.67 43.89
N ALA A 74 14.70 7.64 42.54
CA ALA A 74 15.14 8.76 41.71
C ALA A 74 14.00 9.68 41.34
N LYS A 75 14.32 10.97 41.26
CA LYS A 75 13.44 12.05 40.85
C LYS A 75 14.22 12.98 39.93
N GLU A 76 13.61 13.39 38.84
CA GLU A 76 14.21 14.36 37.92
C GLU A 76 13.12 15.27 37.35
N SER A 77 13.44 16.56 37.13
CA SER A 77 12.46 17.48 36.57
C SER A 77 12.21 17.19 35.09
N LEU A 78 10.96 17.36 34.65
CA LEU A 78 10.60 17.18 33.25
C LEU A 78 11.35 18.15 32.34
N SER A 79 11.56 19.39 32.81
CA SER A 79 12.38 20.38 32.11
C SER A 79 13.82 19.89 31.90
N ASP A 80 14.45 19.28 32.90
CA ASP A 80 15.82 18.78 32.79
C ASP A 80 15.90 17.56 31.88
N LEU A 81 14.90 16.69 31.90
CA LEU A 81 14.82 15.55 30.98
C LEU A 81 14.63 15.99 29.52
N LEU A 82 13.96 17.11 29.26
CA LEU A 82 13.79 17.65 27.91
C LEU A 82 14.98 18.50 27.44
N ASN A 83 15.70 19.15 28.35
CA ASN A 83 16.68 20.18 28.00
C ASN A 83 18.14 19.89 28.43
N GLN A 84 18.36 19.06 29.45
CA GLN A 84 19.67 18.85 30.10
C GLN A 84 20.20 17.40 30.01
N TRP A 85 19.52 16.53 29.25
CA TRP A 85 19.93 15.13 29.07
C TRP A 85 21.24 14.95 28.29
N HIS A 86 21.60 15.90 27.43
CA HIS A 86 22.72 15.74 26.49
C HIS A 86 24.07 15.60 27.20
N GLY A 87 24.84 14.56 26.83
CA GLY A 87 26.18 14.30 27.37
C GLY A 87 26.18 13.81 28.82
N LYS A 88 25.04 13.33 29.32
CA LYS A 88 24.93 12.80 30.70
C LYS A 88 25.24 11.31 30.79
N ALA A 89 25.34 10.58 29.68
CA ALA A 89 25.74 9.17 29.68
C ALA A 89 27.10 9.01 30.40
N GLY A 90 27.12 8.25 31.50
CA GLY A 90 28.31 8.02 32.32
C GLY A 90 28.69 9.16 33.27
N ASN A 91 27.90 10.23 33.37
CA ASN A 91 28.12 11.28 34.35
C ASN A 91 27.66 10.83 35.74
N ALA A 92 28.62 10.52 36.62
CA ALA A 92 28.34 10.05 37.98
C ALA A 92 27.56 11.05 38.86
N GLY A 93 27.58 12.36 38.53
CA GLY A 93 26.81 13.39 39.22
C GLY A 93 25.40 13.60 38.68
N ALA A 94 25.02 12.93 37.58
CA ALA A 94 23.67 12.98 37.04
C ALA A 94 22.80 11.85 37.60
N SER A 95 21.49 12.08 37.74
CA SER A 95 20.54 11.01 38.08
C SER A 95 20.59 9.89 37.04
N PHE A 96 20.28 8.65 37.44
CA PHE A 96 20.23 7.55 36.45
C PHE A 96 19.16 7.79 35.38
N LEU A 97 18.12 8.59 35.67
CA LEU A 97 17.10 9.00 34.71
C LEU A 97 17.72 9.77 33.54
N LEU A 98 18.55 10.79 33.83
CA LEU A 98 19.28 11.52 32.80
C LEU A 98 20.33 10.66 32.10
N GLN A 99 21.05 9.81 32.85
CA GLN A 99 22.06 8.92 32.28
C GLN A 99 21.43 7.93 31.29
N TYR A 100 20.30 7.32 31.65
CA TYR A 100 19.57 6.38 30.81
C TYR A 100 19.01 7.07 29.56
N LEU A 101 18.36 8.24 29.68
CA LEU A 101 17.86 8.97 28.52
C LEU A 101 19.01 9.34 27.56
N SER A 102 20.13 9.83 28.10
CA SER A 102 21.32 10.11 27.29
C SER A 102 21.89 8.85 26.64
N ARG A 103 21.87 7.70 27.33
CA ARG A 103 22.33 6.42 26.76
C ARG A 103 21.38 5.94 25.66
N CYS A 104 20.07 6.05 25.84
CA CYS A 104 19.06 5.68 24.85
C CYS A 104 19.17 6.53 23.58
N HIS A 105 19.39 7.85 23.73
CA HIS A 105 19.72 8.73 22.60
C HIS A 105 20.97 8.26 21.87
N ASN A 106 22.03 7.90 22.62
CA ASN A 106 23.26 7.40 22.02
C ASN A 106 23.05 6.07 21.28
N THR A 107 22.32 5.13 21.90
CA THR A 107 21.93 3.85 21.31
C THR A 107 21.29 4.05 19.95
N ALA A 108 20.30 4.95 19.85
CA ALA A 108 19.53 5.16 18.63
C ALA A 108 20.36 5.65 17.43
N HIS A 109 21.59 6.17 17.61
CA HIS A 109 22.42 6.66 16.49
C HIS A 109 22.76 5.61 15.44
N PHE A 110 22.59 4.31 15.68
CA PHE A 110 22.70 3.32 14.60
C PHE A 110 21.68 3.56 13.47
N ASP A 111 20.53 4.19 13.76
CA ASP A 111 19.57 4.66 12.74
C ASP A 111 20.10 5.87 11.94
N LYS A 112 21.00 6.66 12.55
CA LYS A 112 21.58 7.89 12.00
C LYS A 112 23.08 7.75 11.82
N GLN A 113 23.47 6.97 10.83
CA GLN A 113 24.86 6.91 10.38
C GLN A 113 25.30 8.31 9.92
N ASP A 114 26.34 8.87 10.55
CA ASP A 114 26.72 10.27 10.31
C ASP A 114 27.28 10.48 8.88
N PRO A 115 26.66 11.32 8.02
CA PRO A 115 27.25 11.69 6.75
C PRO A 115 28.38 12.69 7.00
N LEU A 116 29.60 12.37 6.55
CA LEU A 116 30.78 13.24 6.69
C LEU A 116 30.51 14.64 6.11
N LYS A 117 30.25 15.63 6.97
CA LYS A 117 30.16 17.10 6.73
C LYS A 117 29.50 17.56 5.40
N SER A 118 28.69 16.74 4.75
CA SER A 118 28.10 16.96 3.42
C SER A 118 26.58 16.79 3.48
N GLY A 119 25.89 17.06 2.37
CA GLY A 119 24.44 16.88 2.25
C GLY A 119 23.59 17.92 2.98
N ARG A 120 24.16 19.03 3.47
CA ARG A 120 23.38 20.13 4.07
C ARG A 120 22.39 20.71 3.05
N GLN A 121 21.21 21.05 3.55
CA GLN A 121 20.14 21.64 2.75
C GLN A 121 19.95 23.11 3.10
N ASN A 122 19.52 23.92 2.13
CA ASN A 122 19.19 25.33 2.35
C ASN A 122 17.84 25.47 3.07
N TYR A 123 17.67 26.60 3.75
CA TYR A 123 16.39 27.07 4.25
C TYR A 123 16.10 28.48 3.68
N PRO A 124 14.87 28.78 3.19
CA PRO A 124 13.76 27.83 2.99
C PRO A 124 14.12 26.75 1.94
N ASP A 125 13.26 25.75 1.77
CA ASP A 125 13.40 24.62 0.81
C ASP A 125 14.01 23.30 1.35
N THR A 126 14.17 23.15 2.67
CA THR A 126 14.55 21.86 3.29
C THR A 126 13.60 20.74 2.85
N GLN A 127 14.15 19.58 2.49
CA GLN A 127 13.39 18.41 2.05
C GLN A 127 13.51 17.24 3.05
N ILE A 128 12.46 16.44 3.15
CA ILE A 128 12.45 15.13 3.80
C ILE A 128 12.38 14.03 2.73
N SER A 129 13.20 12.98 2.90
CA SER A 129 13.26 11.88 1.93
C SER A 129 12.36 10.70 2.35
N SER A 130 11.78 10.00 1.38
CA SER A 130 11.29 8.64 1.57
C SER A 130 12.44 7.66 1.77
N ALA A 131 12.14 6.42 2.16
CA ALA A 131 13.15 5.35 2.26
C ALA A 131 13.85 5.04 0.93
N PHE A 132 13.27 5.46 -0.20
CA PHE A 132 13.76 5.18 -1.55
C PHE A 132 14.29 6.42 -2.29
N GLY A 133 14.47 7.53 -1.56
CA GLY A 133 15.12 8.74 -2.08
C GLY A 133 14.19 9.75 -2.74
N PHE A 134 12.88 9.52 -2.73
CA PHE A 134 11.91 10.51 -3.20
C PHE A 134 11.70 11.58 -2.14
N GLU A 135 12.01 12.82 -2.48
CA GLU A 135 11.92 13.95 -1.55
C GLU A 135 10.64 14.76 -1.71
N THR A 136 10.13 15.23 -0.58
CA THR A 136 9.04 16.22 -0.48
C THR A 136 9.47 17.38 0.40
N ALA A 137 8.92 18.57 0.15
CA ALA A 137 9.24 19.76 0.93
C ALA A 137 8.81 19.59 2.40
N VAL A 138 9.66 20.02 3.33
CA VAL A 138 9.27 20.17 4.73
C VAL A 138 8.31 21.37 4.83
N GLY A 139 7.19 21.19 5.54
CA GLY A 139 6.16 22.23 5.67
C GLY A 139 6.65 23.51 6.37
N SER A 140 5.86 24.58 6.27
CA SER A 140 6.11 25.88 6.91
C SER A 140 5.43 26.02 8.28
N CYS A 141 5.74 27.10 9.01
CA CYS A 141 5.11 27.43 10.30
C CYS A 141 5.35 26.37 11.39
N LEU A 142 6.43 25.60 11.30
CA LEU A 142 6.70 24.48 12.19
C LEU A 142 6.88 24.93 13.64
N SER A 143 7.51 26.08 13.89
CA SER A 143 7.68 26.61 15.24
C SER A 143 6.34 26.95 15.89
N ALA A 144 5.39 27.51 15.12
CA ALA A 144 4.04 27.76 15.61
C ALA A 144 3.30 26.44 15.94
N GLN A 145 3.39 25.44 15.05
CA GLN A 145 2.78 24.12 15.27
C GLN A 145 3.39 23.38 16.47
N LEU A 146 4.71 23.46 16.65
CA LEU A 146 5.43 22.88 17.78
C LEU A 146 4.93 23.45 19.11
N TRP A 147 4.74 24.77 19.19
CA TRP A 147 4.21 25.41 20.38
C TRP A 147 2.71 25.23 20.56
N ALA A 148 1.98 24.83 19.51
CA ALA A 148 0.56 24.48 19.58
C ALA A 148 0.31 23.02 19.98
N LEU A 149 1.35 22.19 20.15
CA LEU A 149 1.21 20.85 20.70
C LEU A 149 0.55 20.90 22.09
N PRO A 150 -0.22 19.87 22.49
CA PRO A 150 -0.89 19.83 23.78
C PRO A 150 0.11 19.50 24.91
N TRP A 151 1.05 20.41 25.20
CA TRP A 151 2.14 20.21 26.17
C TRP A 151 1.64 19.88 27.58
N ASP A 152 0.51 20.45 28.00
CA ASP A 152 -0.09 20.17 29.31
C ASP A 152 -0.55 18.71 29.46
N SER A 153 -0.77 17.98 28.35
CA SER A 153 -1.07 16.54 28.39
C SER A 153 0.07 15.69 28.96
N LEU A 154 1.32 16.19 28.97
CA LEU A 154 2.43 15.53 29.68
C LEU A 154 2.25 15.50 31.20
N ILE A 155 1.50 16.46 31.75
CA ILE A 155 1.33 16.63 33.19
C ILE A 155 0.22 15.73 33.69
N THR A 156 -0.90 15.70 32.97
CA THR A 156 -2.05 14.87 33.33
C THR A 156 -1.81 13.41 33.00
N ASN A 157 -1.14 13.11 31.88
CA ASN A 157 -0.68 11.78 31.43
C ASN A 157 -1.70 10.63 31.56
N HIS A 158 -3.00 10.94 31.51
CA HIS A 158 -4.05 9.93 31.42
C HIS A 158 -4.16 9.41 29.96
N ASP A 159 -4.83 8.28 29.77
CA ASP A 159 -4.87 7.57 28.48
C ASP A 159 -5.35 8.46 27.31
N HIS A 160 -6.37 9.30 27.52
CA HIS A 160 -6.93 10.16 26.48
C HIS A 160 -5.96 11.29 26.08
N GLU A 161 -5.42 12.00 27.06
CA GLU A 161 -4.47 13.10 26.89
C GLU A 161 -3.17 12.60 26.28
N ARG A 162 -2.66 11.45 26.74
CA ARG A 162 -1.47 10.82 26.16
C ARG A 162 -1.70 10.40 24.70
N SER A 163 -2.86 9.82 24.39
CA SER A 163 -3.22 9.47 23.00
C SER A 163 -3.27 10.71 22.12
N THR A 164 -3.88 11.79 22.61
CA THR A 164 -3.98 13.08 21.92
C THR A 164 -2.60 13.68 21.66
N LEU A 165 -1.72 13.69 22.67
CA LEU A 165 -0.34 14.14 22.52
C LEU A 165 0.44 13.28 21.52
N ARG A 166 0.37 11.95 21.63
CA ARG A 166 1.05 11.03 20.72
C ARG A 166 0.66 11.29 19.28
N GLN A 167 -0.64 11.44 18.99
CA GLN A 167 -1.15 11.72 17.65
C GLN A 167 -0.66 13.07 17.13
N ALA A 168 -0.71 14.13 17.94
CA ALA A 168 -0.25 15.46 17.57
C ALA A 168 1.27 15.48 17.27
N VAL A 169 2.07 14.86 18.14
CA VAL A 169 3.53 14.74 17.97
C VAL A 169 3.86 13.90 16.73
N GLN A 170 3.22 12.74 16.57
CA GLN A 170 3.44 11.89 15.40
C GLN A 170 3.11 12.61 14.10
N SER A 171 1.98 13.33 14.05
CA SER A 171 1.56 14.10 12.87
C SER A 171 2.61 15.15 12.50
N LEU A 172 3.05 15.96 13.47
CA LEU A 172 4.01 17.03 13.23
C LEU A 172 5.43 16.50 12.92
N PHE A 173 5.95 15.59 13.74
CA PHE A 173 7.34 15.12 13.65
C PHE A 173 7.58 14.16 12.48
N SER A 174 6.53 13.58 11.88
CA SER A 174 6.66 12.80 10.65
C SER A 174 7.00 13.67 9.43
N ASN A 175 6.73 14.98 9.49
CA ASN A 175 6.94 15.92 8.38
C ASN A 175 8.33 16.56 8.37
N VAL A 176 9.17 16.28 9.37
CA VAL A 176 10.52 16.86 9.50
C VAL A 176 11.54 15.74 9.73
N GLY A 177 12.68 15.83 9.05
CA GLY A 177 13.79 14.90 9.25
C GLY A 177 14.41 15.05 10.65
N ALA A 178 14.79 13.94 11.26
CA ALA A 178 15.50 13.91 12.53
C ALA A 178 16.97 14.38 12.41
N ASP A 179 17.45 14.49 11.17
CA ASP A 179 18.61 15.23 10.68
C ASP A 179 18.21 15.90 9.35
N THR A 180 18.76 17.07 9.05
CA THR A 180 18.44 17.80 7.81
C THR A 180 19.40 17.49 6.68
N ARG A 181 20.42 16.65 6.89
CA ARG A 181 21.41 16.31 5.85
C ARG A 181 20.98 15.13 5.01
N ARG A 182 21.20 15.22 3.70
CA ARG A 182 21.08 14.09 2.77
C ARG A 182 22.24 13.10 2.97
N PRO A 183 21.99 11.78 2.85
CA PRO A 183 20.72 11.12 2.56
C PRO A 183 20.03 10.58 3.83
N ILE A 184 20.40 11.07 5.01
CA ILE A 184 19.83 10.60 6.30
C ILE A 184 18.60 11.38 6.75
N ASN A 185 18.22 12.42 5.99
CA ASN A 185 16.94 13.11 6.06
C ASN A 185 15.74 12.22 5.71
N GLU A 186 15.94 10.90 5.53
CA GLU A 186 14.87 9.91 5.39
C GLU A 186 14.25 9.48 6.72
N ILE A 187 15.01 9.60 7.82
CA ILE A 187 14.55 9.25 9.16
C ILE A 187 13.79 10.45 9.71
N SER A 188 12.49 10.27 9.93
CA SER A 188 11.65 11.34 10.50
C SER A 188 11.98 11.58 11.97
N LEU A 189 11.71 12.79 12.46
CA LEU A 189 11.87 13.12 13.88
C LEU A 189 10.96 12.23 14.75
N TRP A 190 9.82 11.80 14.22
CA TRP A 190 8.93 10.86 14.90
C TRP A 190 9.57 9.49 15.07
N ASP A 191 10.13 8.90 14.01
CA ASP A 191 10.73 7.55 14.10
C ASP A 191 11.95 7.55 15.03
N TRP A 192 12.73 8.64 15.01
CA TRP A 192 13.81 8.87 15.98
C TRP A 192 13.31 8.94 17.42
N GLY A 193 12.31 9.79 17.67
CA GLY A 193 11.73 9.95 19.01
C GLY A 193 11.04 8.68 19.51
N LEU A 194 10.38 7.95 18.63
CA LEU A 194 9.72 6.69 18.95
C LEU A 194 10.72 5.64 19.44
N LEU A 195 11.86 5.48 18.76
CA LEU A 195 12.89 4.53 19.20
C LEU A 195 13.48 4.95 20.55
N VAL A 196 13.84 6.23 20.73
CA VAL A 196 14.38 6.70 22.01
C VAL A 196 13.36 6.52 23.14
N GLY A 197 12.07 6.80 22.88
CA GLY A 197 10.97 6.52 23.81
C GLY A 197 10.84 5.05 24.16
N ALA A 198 10.90 4.15 23.16
CA ALA A 198 10.85 2.70 23.37
C ALA A 198 12.00 2.21 24.25
N LEU A 199 13.22 2.63 23.96
CA LEU A 199 14.43 2.27 24.72
C LEU A 199 14.35 2.78 26.17
N TYR A 200 13.96 4.05 26.34
CA TYR A 200 13.92 4.68 27.65
C TYR A 200 12.80 4.10 28.53
N LYS A 201 11.60 3.92 27.96
CA LYS A 201 10.47 3.26 28.62
C LYS A 201 10.84 1.88 29.15
N THR A 202 11.41 1.04 28.29
CA THR A 202 11.72 -0.35 28.62
C THR A 202 12.86 -0.47 29.62
N ALA A 203 13.85 0.44 29.58
CA ALA A 203 14.89 0.53 30.61
C ALA A 203 14.30 0.89 31.99
N LEU A 204 13.30 1.78 32.06
CA LEU A 204 12.62 2.10 33.31
C LEU A 204 11.63 1.02 33.76
N ALA A 205 11.00 0.29 32.83
CA ALA A 205 10.20 -0.88 33.15
C ALA A 205 11.06 -1.97 33.83
N ALA A 206 12.31 -2.16 33.38
CA ALA A 206 13.26 -3.05 34.05
C ALA A 206 13.53 -2.61 35.50
N VAL A 207 13.71 -1.30 35.74
CA VAL A 207 13.90 -0.74 37.09
C VAL A 207 12.67 -0.95 37.97
N ALA A 208 11.46 -0.74 37.43
CA ALA A 208 10.20 -1.00 38.14
C ALA A 208 10.06 -2.48 38.53
N LEU A 209 10.57 -3.40 37.71
CA LEU A 209 10.63 -4.84 37.97
C LEU A 209 11.77 -5.25 38.91
N GLY A 210 12.45 -4.29 39.53
CA GLY A 210 13.51 -4.52 40.51
C GLY A 210 14.89 -4.82 39.92
N GLN A 211 15.09 -4.68 38.61
CA GLN A 211 16.43 -4.74 38.02
C GLN A 211 17.20 -3.44 38.28
N SER A 212 18.53 -3.51 38.19
CA SER A 212 19.41 -2.33 38.23
C SER A 212 20.35 -2.34 37.02
N PRO A 213 19.84 -2.04 35.81
CA PRO A 213 20.68 -2.00 34.61
C PRO A 213 21.88 -1.04 34.77
N VAL A 214 23.00 -1.38 34.15
CA VAL A 214 24.19 -0.53 34.18
C VAL A 214 23.96 0.68 33.28
N THR A 215 24.14 1.90 33.80
CA THR A 215 23.75 3.14 33.11
C THR A 215 24.40 3.35 31.73
N HIS A 216 25.63 2.87 31.55
CA HIS A 216 26.33 2.97 30.26
C HIS A 216 26.14 1.75 29.36
N ASP A 217 25.81 0.58 29.92
CA ASP A 217 25.63 -0.70 29.20
C ASP A 217 24.16 -1.16 29.28
N LEU A 218 23.26 -0.28 28.88
CA LEU A 218 21.85 -0.64 28.68
C LEU A 218 21.71 -1.56 27.46
N ARG A 219 20.88 -2.60 27.61
CA ARG A 219 20.59 -3.60 26.59
C ARG A 219 19.11 -3.92 26.52
N TRP A 220 18.67 -4.42 25.37
CA TRP A 220 17.28 -4.68 25.06
C TRP A 220 17.11 -6.00 24.30
N ARG A 221 15.88 -6.50 24.23
CA ARG A 221 15.48 -7.64 23.39
C ARG A 221 14.33 -7.26 22.48
N LEU A 222 14.01 -8.14 21.53
CA LEU A 222 12.84 -8.04 20.69
C LEU A 222 11.78 -9.07 21.05
N LEU A 223 10.52 -8.65 21.07
CA LEU A 223 9.36 -9.52 21.16
C LEU A 223 8.55 -9.42 19.86
N GLY A 224 8.43 -10.54 19.13
CA GLY A 224 7.60 -10.66 17.94
C GLY A 224 6.25 -11.30 18.26
N ILE A 225 5.17 -10.68 17.77
CA ILE A 225 3.81 -11.23 17.77
C ILE A 225 3.37 -11.33 16.32
N ARG A 226 3.41 -12.54 15.76
CA ARG A 226 3.38 -12.75 14.29
C ARG A 226 2.29 -13.74 13.86
N THR A 227 1.70 -13.55 12.70
CA THR A 227 0.71 -14.44 12.08
C THR A 227 0.81 -14.42 10.55
N ASP A 228 0.30 -15.45 9.88
CA ASP A 228 0.09 -15.43 8.43
C ASP A 228 -1.29 -14.81 8.10
N ALA A 229 -1.35 -13.49 8.21
CA ALA A 229 -2.58 -12.74 7.98
C ALA A 229 -3.03 -12.83 6.52
N LEU A 230 -2.08 -12.87 5.58
CA LEU A 230 -2.39 -12.94 4.16
C LEU A 230 -3.10 -14.25 3.81
N ALA A 231 -2.65 -15.40 4.32
CA ALA A 231 -3.37 -16.66 4.15
C ALA A 231 -4.74 -16.64 4.84
N TYR A 232 -4.83 -16.02 6.02
CA TYR A 232 -6.09 -15.89 6.75
C TYR A 232 -7.14 -15.08 5.97
N PHE A 233 -6.76 -13.93 5.41
CA PHE A 233 -7.60 -13.10 4.54
C PHE A 233 -7.89 -13.79 3.20
N SER A 234 -6.94 -14.60 2.73
CA SER A 234 -7.03 -15.27 1.43
C SER A 234 -7.93 -16.49 1.40
N ASN A 235 -8.41 -16.97 2.55
CA ASN A 235 -9.31 -18.12 2.64
C ASN A 235 -10.75 -17.70 2.96
N VAL A 236 -11.25 -16.73 2.20
CA VAL A 236 -12.61 -16.17 2.33
C VAL A 236 -13.30 -16.11 0.97
N SER A 237 -14.60 -16.42 0.93
CA SER A 237 -15.42 -16.47 -0.30
C SER A 237 -16.31 -15.23 -0.53
N ARG A 238 -16.58 -14.41 0.48
CA ARG A 238 -17.40 -13.19 0.33
C ARG A 238 -16.70 -11.98 0.93
N LEU A 239 -16.90 -10.80 0.34
CA LEU A 239 -16.30 -9.56 0.85
C LEU A 239 -16.69 -9.20 2.30
N PRO A 240 -17.96 -9.35 2.76
CA PRO A 240 -18.30 -9.08 4.16
C PRO A 240 -17.48 -9.92 5.15
N ASP A 241 -17.22 -11.18 4.81
CA ASP A 241 -16.43 -12.08 5.64
C ASP A 241 -14.95 -11.67 5.69
N LEU A 242 -14.43 -11.11 4.58
CA LEU A 242 -13.05 -10.63 4.49
C LEU A 242 -12.84 -9.41 5.38
N VAL A 243 -13.73 -8.42 5.25
CA VAL A 243 -13.73 -7.22 6.10
C VAL A 243 -13.87 -7.58 7.58
N ALA A 244 -14.74 -8.53 7.92
CA ALA A 244 -14.89 -9.02 9.29
C ALA A 244 -13.60 -9.65 9.84
N ARG A 245 -12.89 -10.46 9.04
CA ARG A 245 -11.60 -11.04 9.44
C ARG A 245 -10.52 -9.97 9.63
N GLN A 246 -10.44 -8.99 8.73
CA GLN A 246 -9.51 -7.86 8.85
C GLN A 246 -9.75 -7.10 10.16
N ASN A 247 -11.00 -6.72 10.44
CA ASN A 247 -11.37 -6.00 11.66
C ASN A 247 -11.07 -6.82 12.92
N THR A 248 -11.37 -8.12 12.89
CA THR A 248 -11.09 -9.02 14.02
C THR A 248 -9.59 -9.11 14.30
N LEU A 249 -8.76 -9.37 13.28
CA LEU A 249 -7.31 -9.47 13.47
C LEU A 249 -6.70 -8.13 13.92
N GLN A 250 -7.15 -7.02 13.32
CA GLN A 250 -6.68 -5.69 13.70
C GLN A 250 -7.03 -5.38 15.17
N THR A 251 -8.22 -5.77 15.62
CA THR A 251 -8.65 -5.61 17.01
C THR A 251 -7.79 -6.46 17.96
N ALA A 252 -7.55 -7.73 17.62
CA ALA A 252 -6.70 -8.62 18.41
C ALA A 252 -5.27 -8.09 18.57
N ILE A 253 -4.66 -7.58 17.49
CA ILE A 253 -3.33 -6.97 17.54
C ILE A 253 -3.34 -5.68 18.40
N ASN A 254 -4.36 -4.84 18.26
CA ASN A 254 -4.50 -3.61 19.07
C ASN A 254 -4.69 -3.90 20.57
N ASN A 255 -5.41 -4.98 20.90
CA ASN A 255 -5.58 -5.42 22.29
C ASN A 255 -4.24 -5.87 22.89
N VAL A 256 -3.45 -6.64 22.15
CA VAL A 256 -2.09 -7.03 22.58
C VAL A 256 -1.18 -5.80 22.73
N GLN A 257 -1.24 -4.85 21.80
CA GLN A 257 -0.49 -3.59 21.95
C GLN A 257 -0.91 -2.85 23.21
N THR A 258 -2.21 -2.71 23.47
CA THR A 258 -2.73 -2.03 24.67
C THR A 258 -2.25 -2.73 25.95
N LEU A 259 -2.27 -4.07 25.97
CA LEU A 259 -1.76 -4.87 27.07
C LEU A 259 -0.27 -4.57 27.36
N LEU A 260 0.57 -4.56 26.32
CA LEU A 260 2.03 -4.45 26.45
C LEU A 260 2.55 -3.02 26.56
N GLU A 261 1.84 -2.05 25.98
CA GLU A 261 2.27 -0.65 25.99
C GLU A 261 1.66 0.14 27.14
N THR A 262 0.43 -0.18 27.58
CA THR A 262 -0.33 0.67 28.51
C THR A 262 -0.70 -0.06 29.80
N VAL A 263 -1.28 -1.26 29.72
CA VAL A 263 -1.71 -2.00 30.93
C VAL A 263 -0.50 -2.44 31.74
N TYR A 264 0.42 -3.15 31.10
CA TYR A 264 1.72 -3.52 31.63
C TYR A 264 2.77 -2.87 30.73
N PRO A 265 3.22 -1.62 31.00
CA PRO A 265 4.04 -0.82 30.09
C PRO A 265 5.49 -1.32 29.97
N VAL A 266 5.66 -2.58 29.58
CA VAL A 266 6.93 -3.30 29.50
C VAL A 266 7.50 -3.33 28.08
N ALA A 267 6.72 -2.86 27.10
CA ALA A 267 7.11 -2.88 25.70
C ALA A 267 6.67 -1.62 24.96
N THR A 268 7.29 -1.37 23.81
CA THR A 268 6.83 -0.38 22.82
C THR A 268 6.94 -0.97 21.42
N GLU A 269 5.87 -0.87 20.64
CA GLU A 269 5.85 -1.32 19.25
C GLU A 269 6.70 -0.39 18.37
N VAL A 270 7.80 -0.92 17.86
CA VAL A 270 8.69 -0.18 16.95
C VAL A 270 8.40 -0.48 15.49
N TYR A 271 7.72 -1.60 15.20
CA TYR A 271 7.36 -2.01 13.85
C TYR A 271 6.04 -2.79 13.84
N ARG A 272 5.21 -2.59 12.82
CA ARG A 272 3.99 -3.36 12.55
C ARG A 272 3.79 -3.53 11.06
N ASP A 273 3.56 -4.75 10.62
CA ASP A 273 3.17 -5.13 9.26
C ASP A 273 1.85 -5.92 9.20
N GLU A 274 1.49 -6.42 8.01
CA GLU A 274 0.26 -7.21 7.84
C GLU A 274 0.32 -8.51 8.65
N ASN A 275 1.52 -9.03 8.89
CA ASN A 275 1.77 -10.27 9.63
C ASN A 275 2.00 -10.04 11.12
N GLY A 276 1.88 -8.82 11.64
CA GLY A 276 1.93 -8.52 13.07
C GLY A 276 3.00 -7.51 13.46
N SER A 277 3.56 -7.66 14.66
CA SER A 277 4.26 -6.58 15.35
C SER A 277 5.60 -7.01 15.94
N LEU A 278 6.55 -6.06 16.00
CA LEU A 278 7.77 -6.16 16.80
C LEU A 278 7.79 -5.10 17.89
N TYR A 279 8.13 -5.54 19.10
CA TYR A 279 8.26 -4.70 20.27
C TYR A 279 9.69 -4.71 20.79
N VAL A 280 10.18 -3.53 21.19
CA VAL A 280 11.36 -3.43 22.06
C VAL A 280 10.90 -3.73 23.49
N VAL A 281 11.66 -4.56 24.19
CA VAL A 281 11.41 -5.00 25.57
C VAL A 281 12.72 -4.97 26.37
N PRO A 282 12.68 -4.92 27.72
CA PRO A 282 13.89 -4.97 28.54
C PRO A 282 14.67 -6.27 28.34
N ASP A 283 15.98 -6.25 28.62
CA ASP A 283 16.81 -7.46 28.66
C ASP A 283 16.41 -8.38 29.82
N MET A 284 15.44 -9.25 29.55
CA MET A 284 14.95 -10.24 30.51
C MET A 284 14.62 -11.55 29.79
N ALA A 285 15.42 -12.59 30.03
CA ALA A 285 15.22 -13.89 29.38
C ALA A 285 13.88 -14.56 29.73
N ASN A 286 13.34 -14.33 30.94
CA ASN A 286 12.05 -14.86 31.39
C ASN A 286 10.90 -13.84 31.32
N LEU A 287 10.95 -12.87 30.40
CA LEU A 287 9.93 -11.82 30.28
C LEU A 287 8.50 -12.38 30.12
N LEU A 288 8.34 -13.41 29.28
CA LEU A 288 7.03 -14.01 29.00
C LEU A 288 6.47 -14.79 30.21
N GLY A 289 7.31 -15.12 31.18
CA GLY A 289 6.96 -15.82 32.41
C GLY A 289 6.56 -14.90 33.57
N LEU A 290 6.60 -13.57 33.40
CA LEU A 290 6.14 -12.62 34.43
C LEU A 290 4.67 -12.87 34.75
N GLN A 291 4.31 -12.87 36.04
CA GLN A 291 2.95 -13.19 36.51
C GLN A 291 2.21 -11.97 37.07
N ASP A 292 0.88 -11.98 36.90
CA ASP A 292 -0.05 -11.09 37.58
C ASP A 292 -0.46 -11.63 38.97
N SER A 293 -1.33 -10.91 39.66
CA SER A 293 -1.86 -11.30 40.99
C SER A 293 -2.75 -12.55 40.97
N SER A 294 -3.15 -13.03 39.78
CA SER A 294 -3.92 -14.26 39.56
C SER A 294 -3.05 -15.41 39.04
N ASP A 295 -1.72 -15.30 39.16
CA ASP A 295 -0.71 -16.26 38.69
C ASP A 295 -0.69 -16.46 37.16
N LYS A 296 -1.39 -15.62 36.38
CA LYS A 296 -1.36 -15.68 34.92
C LYS A 296 -0.07 -15.08 34.38
N THR A 297 0.60 -15.83 33.52
CA THR A 297 1.81 -15.36 32.82
C THR A 297 1.49 -14.29 31.78
N LEU A 298 2.46 -13.44 31.47
CA LEU A 298 2.36 -12.48 30.37
C LEU A 298 2.06 -13.18 29.04
N LEU A 299 2.64 -14.36 28.79
CA LEU A 299 2.32 -15.18 27.61
C LEU A 299 0.84 -15.56 27.53
N SER A 300 0.24 -16.03 28.64
CA SER A 300 -1.19 -16.35 28.67
C SER A 300 -2.05 -15.12 28.45
N LEU A 301 -1.69 -13.99 29.04
CA LEU A 301 -2.42 -12.73 28.87
C LEU A 301 -2.36 -12.24 27.41
N ILE A 302 -1.20 -12.33 26.75
CA ILE A 302 -1.08 -12.02 25.31
C ILE A 302 -2.01 -12.90 24.48
N LYS A 303 -2.02 -14.21 24.73
CA LYS A 303 -2.90 -15.16 24.01
C LYS A 303 -4.38 -14.86 24.24
N GLU A 304 -4.77 -14.50 25.46
CA GLU A 304 -6.14 -14.11 25.80
C GLU A 304 -6.56 -12.81 25.09
N GLN A 305 -5.67 -11.82 25.02
CA GLN A 305 -5.95 -10.54 24.33
C GLN A 305 -5.95 -10.68 22.81
N PHE A 306 -5.21 -11.65 22.26
CA PHE A 306 -5.26 -11.99 20.83
C PHE A 306 -6.52 -12.81 20.49
N ALA A 307 -7.69 -12.23 20.77
CA ALA A 307 -8.97 -12.92 20.66
C ALA A 307 -9.49 -12.95 19.21
N CYS A 308 -9.15 -14.00 18.47
CA CYS A 308 -9.69 -14.28 17.12
C CYS A 308 -10.64 -15.49 17.10
N ASP A 309 -11.27 -15.80 18.23
CA ASP A 309 -12.14 -16.97 18.45
C ASP A 309 -11.47 -18.32 18.10
N GLY A 310 -10.14 -18.39 18.11
CA GLY A 310 -9.37 -19.56 17.72
C GLY A 310 -9.25 -19.78 16.20
N GLU A 311 -9.69 -18.84 15.35
CA GLU A 311 -9.50 -18.96 13.89
C GLU A 311 -8.06 -18.72 13.44
N ILE A 312 -7.33 -17.90 14.20
CA ILE A 312 -5.93 -17.60 13.98
C ILE A 312 -5.27 -17.38 15.35
N VAL A 313 -4.08 -17.97 15.54
CA VAL A 313 -3.26 -17.81 16.75
C VAL A 313 -1.90 -17.21 16.40
N PRO A 314 -1.30 -16.39 17.29
CA PRO A 314 -0.03 -15.75 17.02
C PRO A 314 1.16 -16.68 17.36
N ASP A 315 2.18 -16.64 16.51
CA ASP A 315 3.53 -17.05 16.84
C ASP A 315 4.17 -15.95 17.70
N ILE A 316 4.49 -16.27 18.95
CA ILE A 316 5.06 -15.34 19.94
C ILE A 316 6.52 -15.72 20.14
N THR A 317 7.45 -14.82 19.84
CA THR A 317 8.89 -15.09 19.90
C THR A 317 9.62 -13.99 20.64
N LEU A 318 10.34 -14.36 21.70
CA LEU A 318 11.27 -13.48 22.39
C LEU A 318 12.68 -13.76 21.89
N ASP A 319 13.41 -12.72 21.52
CA ASP A 319 14.79 -12.80 21.06
C ASP A 319 15.69 -13.44 22.13
N PRO A 320 16.42 -14.52 21.80
CA PRO A 320 17.29 -15.20 22.77
C PRO A 320 18.47 -14.33 23.24
N ASN A 321 18.93 -13.39 22.43
CA ASN A 321 20.10 -12.57 22.73
C ASN A 321 19.71 -11.08 22.90
N PRO A 322 20.30 -10.38 23.89
CA PRO A 322 20.13 -8.94 23.98
C PRO A 322 21.05 -8.20 23.00
N TRP A 323 20.71 -6.95 22.71
CA TRP A 323 21.47 -6.05 21.83
C TRP A 323 21.64 -4.66 22.47
N TRP A 324 22.65 -3.90 22.04
CA TRP A 324 22.96 -2.57 22.59
C TRP A 324 22.96 -1.41 21.57
N GLY A 325 22.73 -1.66 20.28
CA GLY A 325 22.73 -0.62 19.26
C GLY A 325 24.12 -0.03 19.08
N GLN A 326 24.27 1.30 19.23
CA GLN A 326 25.61 1.90 19.27
C GLN A 326 26.42 1.37 20.46
N ASP A 327 27.68 1.01 20.19
CA ASP A 327 28.66 0.48 21.16
C ASP A 327 28.77 1.37 22.42
N PRO A 328 28.46 0.83 23.62
CA PRO A 328 28.60 1.52 24.91
C PRO A 328 29.94 2.22 25.12
N VAL A 329 31.04 1.62 24.65
CA VAL A 329 32.41 2.13 24.85
C VAL A 329 32.96 2.87 23.63
N ARG A 330 32.17 2.97 22.55
CA ARG A 330 32.55 3.64 21.29
C ARG A 330 33.82 3.08 20.65
N ALA A 331 34.03 1.77 20.75
CA ALA A 331 35.11 1.06 20.08
C ALA A 331 34.74 0.64 18.63
N GLY A 332 33.49 0.87 18.22
CA GLY A 332 33.00 0.59 16.87
C GLY A 332 32.35 -0.78 16.71
N ASN A 333 31.98 -1.44 17.82
CA ASN A 333 31.30 -2.74 17.83
C ASN A 333 29.78 -2.56 18.00
N ASP A 334 29.16 -1.81 17.09
CA ASP A 334 27.71 -1.58 17.12
C ASP A 334 26.95 -2.92 16.88
N GLU A 335 25.91 -3.18 17.68
CA GLU A 335 25.03 -4.34 17.53
C GLU A 335 23.66 -3.92 17.02
N ILE A 336 23.40 -4.24 15.76
CA ILE A 336 22.12 -3.93 15.12
C ILE A 336 21.09 -4.99 15.53
N PRO A 337 19.91 -4.57 16.01
CA PRO A 337 18.85 -5.51 16.41
C PRO A 337 18.43 -6.40 15.22
N PRO A 338 18.19 -7.71 15.44
CA PRO A 338 17.95 -8.67 14.37
C PRO A 338 16.52 -8.62 13.79
N ALA A 339 15.97 -7.41 13.62
CA ALA A 339 14.60 -7.18 13.16
C ALA A 339 14.33 -7.89 11.83
N GLY A 340 15.20 -7.73 10.83
CA GLY A 340 15.04 -8.36 9.52
C GLY A 340 14.98 -9.90 9.58
N SER A 341 15.77 -10.52 10.46
CA SER A 341 15.72 -11.98 10.67
C SER A 341 14.36 -12.42 11.24
N ILE A 342 13.80 -11.68 12.20
CA ILE A 342 12.49 -12.00 12.76
C ILE A 342 11.39 -11.77 11.72
N LEU A 343 11.45 -10.67 10.96
CA LEU A 343 10.46 -10.34 9.92
C LEU A 343 10.47 -11.30 8.74
N SER A 344 11.63 -11.86 8.39
CA SER A 344 11.80 -12.84 7.33
C SER A 344 11.45 -14.27 7.75
N SER A 345 11.30 -14.53 9.05
CA SER A 345 10.93 -15.85 9.56
C SER A 345 9.54 -16.26 9.04
N PRO A 346 9.40 -17.47 8.47
CA PRO A 346 8.14 -17.91 7.89
C PRO A 346 7.09 -18.06 8.98
N VAL A 347 5.92 -17.47 8.72
CA VAL A 347 4.71 -17.63 9.52
C VAL A 347 3.76 -18.54 8.77
N THR A 348 2.97 -19.31 9.51
CA THR A 348 1.95 -20.19 8.92
C THR A 348 0.63 -19.96 9.62
N TRP A 349 -0.46 -19.92 8.87
CA TRP A 349 -1.79 -19.81 9.44
C TRP A 349 -2.11 -21.07 10.27
N LYS A 350 -2.29 -20.87 11.59
CA LYS A 350 -2.65 -21.89 12.56
C LYS A 350 -3.96 -21.51 13.24
N SER A 351 -4.80 -22.50 13.51
CA SER A 351 -6.01 -22.36 14.34
C SER A 351 -5.80 -22.99 15.72
N ASP A 352 -6.57 -22.55 16.71
CA ASP A 352 -6.56 -23.16 18.04
C ASP A 352 -7.31 -24.51 18.02
N ALA A 353 -6.55 -25.60 18.08
CA ALA A 353 -7.10 -26.96 17.98
C ALA A 353 -8.01 -27.32 19.17
N ASP A 354 -7.74 -26.80 20.37
CA ASP A 354 -8.55 -27.11 21.55
C ASP A 354 -9.85 -26.30 21.52
N ALA A 355 -9.79 -25.00 21.16
CA ALA A 355 -10.99 -24.19 20.96
C ALA A 355 -11.91 -24.77 19.87
N VAL A 356 -11.33 -25.26 18.78
CA VAL A 356 -12.09 -25.96 17.73
C VAL A 356 -12.72 -27.24 18.26
N ARG A 357 -11.99 -28.06 19.02
CA ARG A 357 -12.53 -29.30 19.62
C ARG A 357 -13.72 -29.01 20.53
N GLU A 358 -13.59 -27.99 21.38
CA GLU A 358 -14.67 -27.55 22.28
C GLU A 358 -15.90 -27.08 21.51
N ALA A 359 -15.72 -26.30 20.43
CA ALA A 359 -16.80 -25.83 19.58
C ALA A 359 -17.59 -26.96 18.88
N TRP A 360 -17.03 -28.17 18.78
CA TRP A 360 -17.68 -29.35 18.20
C TRP A 360 -18.30 -30.30 19.24
N LYS A 361 -18.18 -30.02 20.54
CA LYS A 361 -18.83 -30.84 21.57
C LYS A 361 -20.34 -30.88 21.35
N GLU A 362 -20.87 -32.10 21.26
CA GLU A 362 -22.31 -32.39 21.05
C GLU A 362 -22.89 -31.84 19.74
N GLN A 363 -22.06 -31.35 18.82
CA GLN A 363 -22.50 -30.84 17.51
C GLN A 363 -22.50 -31.96 16.46
N ARG A 364 -23.55 -31.99 15.63
CA ARG A 364 -23.70 -32.96 14.52
C ARG A 364 -23.98 -32.29 13.17
N GLN A 365 -23.90 -30.96 13.10
CA GLN A 365 -24.17 -30.21 11.88
C GLN A 365 -22.95 -30.20 10.95
N THR A 366 -23.15 -29.71 9.72
CA THR A 366 -22.05 -29.54 8.75
C THR A 366 -21.08 -28.45 9.18
N VAL A 367 -19.85 -28.50 8.63
CA VAL A 367 -18.83 -27.48 8.85
C VAL A 367 -19.27 -26.16 8.21
N CYS A 368 -19.09 -25.05 8.93
CA CYS A 368 -19.35 -23.70 8.45
C CYS A 368 -18.44 -23.39 7.24
N PRO A 369 -19.00 -23.03 6.07
CA PRO A 369 -18.24 -22.74 4.85
C PRO A 369 -17.49 -21.40 4.89
N ILE A 370 -17.71 -20.59 5.92
CA ILE A 370 -17.04 -19.29 6.09
C ILE A 370 -15.72 -19.48 6.84
N CYS A 371 -15.77 -19.99 8.07
CA CYS A 371 -14.55 -20.22 8.87
C CYS A 371 -13.84 -21.53 8.54
N GLY A 372 -14.58 -22.55 8.07
CA GLY A 372 -14.03 -23.90 7.89
C GLY A 372 -13.75 -24.65 9.20
N LEU A 373 -14.13 -24.07 10.36
CA LEU A 373 -13.69 -24.54 11.67
C LEU A 373 -14.83 -24.99 12.60
N ARG A 374 -16.01 -24.38 12.54
CA ARG A 374 -17.12 -24.61 13.50
C ARG A 374 -18.35 -25.18 12.81
N SER A 375 -19.27 -25.78 13.57
CA SER A 375 -20.53 -26.28 13.02
C SER A 375 -21.48 -25.15 12.60
N CYS A 376 -22.30 -25.37 11.57
CA CYS A 376 -23.40 -24.48 11.23
C CYS A 376 -24.45 -24.42 12.35
N VAL A 377 -25.18 -23.30 12.47
CA VAL A 377 -26.23 -23.13 13.48
C VAL A 377 -27.35 -24.17 13.27
N ASN A 378 -27.81 -24.34 12.03
CA ASN A 378 -28.79 -25.36 11.65
C ASN A 378 -28.78 -25.58 10.12
N ARG A 379 -29.70 -26.39 9.58
CA ARG A 379 -29.81 -26.65 8.13
C ARG A 379 -30.30 -25.44 7.30
N GLN A 380 -30.95 -24.47 7.91
CA GLN A 380 -31.48 -23.28 7.25
C GLN A 380 -30.45 -22.13 7.24
N LEU A 381 -29.65 -22.01 8.30
CA LEU A 381 -28.51 -21.10 8.41
C LEU A 381 -27.22 -21.88 8.18
N ASP A 382 -26.72 -21.84 6.95
CA ASP A 382 -25.56 -22.58 6.47
C ASP A 382 -24.21 -22.01 6.95
N TYR A 383 -24.19 -21.37 8.11
CA TYR A 383 -23.00 -20.80 8.74
C TYR A 383 -23.06 -20.88 10.28
N CYS A 384 -21.91 -20.75 10.95
CA CYS A 384 -21.84 -20.75 12.41
C CYS A 384 -22.25 -19.38 13.01
N GLN A 385 -22.65 -19.39 14.28
CA GLN A 385 -23.13 -18.20 14.99
C GLN A 385 -22.13 -17.04 14.94
N ILE A 386 -20.86 -17.31 15.24
CA ILE A 386 -19.78 -16.30 15.23
C ILE A 386 -19.64 -15.62 13.86
N CYS A 387 -19.59 -16.40 12.77
CA CYS A 387 -19.51 -15.82 11.43
C CYS A 387 -20.79 -15.02 11.07
N GLY A 388 -21.96 -15.47 11.53
CA GLY A 388 -23.21 -14.75 11.38
C GLY A 388 -23.22 -13.42 12.10
N ASP A 389 -22.75 -13.38 13.35
CA ASP A 389 -22.69 -12.18 14.17
C ASP A 389 -21.72 -11.14 13.61
N ARG A 390 -20.56 -11.59 13.10
CA ARG A 390 -19.58 -10.73 12.44
C ARG A 390 -20.08 -10.04 11.16
N ARG A 391 -21.15 -10.55 10.54
CA ARG A 391 -21.77 -9.91 9.35
C ARG A 391 -22.79 -8.83 9.72
N LYS A 392 -23.31 -8.84 10.94
CA LYS A 392 -24.34 -7.88 11.37
C LYS A 392 -23.74 -6.48 11.44
N GLY A 393 -24.58 -5.47 11.25
CA GLY A 393 -24.18 -4.06 11.44
C GLY A 393 -23.67 -3.35 10.19
N ARG A 394 -23.03 -4.05 9.23
CA ARG A 394 -22.42 -3.40 8.04
C ARG A 394 -23.37 -2.49 7.27
N VAL A 395 -24.60 -2.91 7.01
CA VAL A 395 -25.61 -2.09 6.31
C VAL A 395 -26.03 -0.90 7.17
N LYS A 396 -26.16 -1.08 8.49
CA LYS A 396 -26.50 0.01 9.42
C LYS A 396 -25.40 1.06 9.50
N GLU A 397 -24.14 0.63 9.53
CA GLU A 397 -22.97 1.51 9.47
C GLU A 397 -22.96 2.29 8.15
N TRP A 398 -23.17 1.61 7.03
CA TRP A 398 -23.25 2.26 5.72
C TRP A 398 -24.42 3.26 5.62
N LEU A 399 -25.57 2.98 6.23
CA LEU A 399 -26.69 3.93 6.28
C LEU A 399 -26.34 5.23 7.02
N GLN A 400 -25.35 5.21 7.93
CA GLN A 400 -24.85 6.39 8.64
C GLN A 400 -23.82 7.19 7.81
N GLU A 401 -23.05 6.52 6.94
CA GLU A 401 -22.02 7.13 6.09
C GLU A 401 -22.16 6.63 4.63
N GLN A 402 -22.97 7.35 3.84
CA GLN A 402 -23.36 6.95 2.47
C GLN A 402 -22.49 7.56 1.36
N ASN A 403 -21.43 8.29 1.69
CA ASN A 403 -20.45 8.84 0.74
C ASN A 403 -19.50 7.77 0.16
N LYS A 404 -19.62 6.52 0.63
CA LYS A 404 -18.93 5.33 0.11
C LYS A 404 -19.96 4.29 -0.33
N THR A 405 -19.56 3.37 -1.20
CA THR A 405 -20.38 2.22 -1.57
C THR A 405 -19.84 0.92 -0.95
N ILE A 406 -20.76 0.02 -0.62
CA ILE A 406 -20.45 -1.38 -0.27
C ILE A 406 -21.06 -2.36 -1.28
N TRP A 407 -21.67 -1.85 -2.35
CA TRP A 407 -22.51 -2.57 -3.29
C TRP A 407 -21.79 -2.71 -4.64
N ILE A 408 -21.55 -3.95 -5.06
CA ILE A 408 -20.83 -4.21 -6.33
C ILE A 408 -21.57 -3.66 -7.55
N ASP A 409 -22.90 -3.56 -7.46
CA ASP A 409 -23.75 -3.12 -8.55
C ASP A 409 -23.64 -1.61 -8.79
N GLU A 410 -23.30 -0.82 -7.77
CA GLU A 410 -22.96 0.60 -7.92
C GLU A 410 -21.57 0.83 -8.53
N VAL A 411 -20.66 -0.14 -8.38
CA VAL A 411 -19.30 -0.10 -8.92
C VAL A 411 -19.25 -0.57 -10.37
N ALA A 412 -20.18 -1.41 -10.79
CA ALA A 412 -20.22 -1.89 -12.18
C ALA A 412 -20.28 -0.73 -13.17
N ASP A 413 -19.57 -0.85 -14.29
CA ASP A 413 -19.68 0.09 -15.39
C ASP A 413 -21.08 0.05 -16.03
N ARG A 414 -21.34 0.91 -17.01
CA ARG A 414 -22.61 0.95 -17.74
C ARG A 414 -22.94 -0.36 -18.50
N ASN A 415 -21.96 -1.25 -18.68
CA ASN A 415 -22.12 -2.56 -19.31
C ASN A 415 -22.29 -3.70 -18.28
N GLY A 416 -22.40 -3.37 -16.99
CA GLY A 416 -22.51 -4.34 -15.91
C GLY A 416 -21.20 -5.05 -15.60
N ARG A 417 -20.05 -4.41 -15.82
CA ARG A 417 -18.71 -5.02 -15.70
C ARG A 417 -17.86 -4.31 -14.65
N LEU A 418 -17.08 -5.08 -13.91
CA LEU A 418 -16.13 -4.60 -12.92
C LEU A 418 -14.72 -5.04 -13.28
N ALA A 419 -13.75 -4.34 -12.71
CA ALA A 419 -12.38 -4.82 -12.59
C ALA A 419 -11.97 -4.87 -11.11
N LEU A 420 -11.32 -5.96 -10.73
CA LEU A 420 -10.54 -6.05 -9.50
C LEU A 420 -9.10 -5.73 -9.85
N ILE A 421 -8.64 -4.53 -9.50
CA ILE A 421 -7.24 -4.14 -9.63
C ILE A 421 -6.48 -4.75 -8.45
N THR A 422 -5.31 -5.30 -8.72
CA THR A 422 -4.39 -5.89 -7.75
C THR A 422 -3.00 -5.28 -7.92
N GLY A 423 -2.27 -5.13 -6.82
CA GLY A 423 -0.89 -4.65 -6.84
C GLY A 423 -0.02 -5.36 -5.81
N THR A 424 1.20 -5.74 -6.16
CA THR A 424 2.16 -6.36 -5.24
C THR A 424 3.56 -5.76 -5.34
N PHE A 425 4.12 -5.32 -4.22
CA PHE A 425 5.54 -5.03 -4.06
C PHE A 425 6.32 -6.24 -3.54
N ASN A 426 7.51 -6.47 -4.07
CA ASN A 426 8.44 -7.46 -3.50
C ASN A 426 9.28 -6.84 -2.38
N LEU A 427 8.78 -6.84 -1.15
CA LEU A 427 9.48 -6.28 0.01
C LEU A 427 10.35 -7.30 0.76
N THR A 428 10.47 -8.55 0.31
CA THR A 428 11.12 -9.62 1.10
C THR A 428 12.57 -9.27 1.44
N ASN A 429 13.37 -8.93 0.42
CA ASN A 429 14.77 -8.55 0.63
C ASN A 429 14.99 -7.10 1.06
N TRP A 430 13.91 -6.32 1.11
CA TRP A 430 13.94 -4.98 1.70
C TRP A 430 13.71 -5.04 3.21
N LEU A 431 12.79 -5.90 3.67
CA LEU A 431 12.47 -6.05 5.09
C LEU A 431 13.44 -6.98 5.82
N ASP A 432 14.13 -7.89 5.13
CA ASP A 432 15.24 -8.65 5.71
C ASP A 432 16.54 -7.84 5.85
N GLY A 433 16.62 -6.68 5.17
CA GLY A 433 17.73 -5.74 5.23
C GLY A 433 18.75 -5.82 4.10
N SER A 434 18.80 -6.91 3.33
CA SER A 434 19.83 -7.13 2.30
C SER A 434 19.83 -6.06 1.21
N LEU A 435 18.66 -5.59 0.77
CA LEU A 435 18.56 -4.50 -0.21
C LEU A 435 18.72 -3.11 0.42
N VAL A 436 18.62 -2.95 1.75
CA VAL A 436 18.90 -1.67 2.41
C VAL A 436 20.36 -1.29 2.23
N GLU A 437 21.26 -2.27 2.30
CA GLU A 437 22.70 -2.10 2.15
C GLU A 437 23.12 -1.72 0.71
N THR A 438 22.19 -1.76 -0.25
CA THR A 438 22.40 -1.29 -1.62
C THR A 438 22.21 0.22 -1.77
N MET A 439 21.82 0.90 -0.71
CA MET A 439 21.72 2.36 -0.64
C MET A 439 22.85 2.89 0.24
N LEU A 440 23.34 4.09 -0.08
CA LEU A 440 24.51 4.65 0.60
C LEU A 440 24.15 5.78 1.56
N VAL A 441 24.92 5.89 2.63
CA VAL A 441 25.03 7.10 3.46
C VAL A 441 26.17 7.99 2.97
N LYS A 442 27.22 7.34 2.45
CA LYS A 442 28.40 8.00 1.86
C LYS A 442 28.74 7.34 0.54
N GLU A 443 28.82 8.15 -0.51
CA GLU A 443 29.27 7.67 -1.82
C GLU A 443 30.76 7.25 -1.80
N PRO A 444 31.16 6.27 -2.63
CA PRO A 444 32.56 5.95 -2.81
C PRO A 444 33.27 7.11 -3.53
N THR A 445 34.37 7.59 -2.96
CA THR A 445 35.27 8.57 -3.60
C THR A 445 36.64 7.95 -3.78
N ASP A 446 37.50 8.52 -4.64
CA ASP A 446 38.88 8.05 -4.84
C ASP A 446 39.68 7.97 -3.51
N SER A 447 39.24 8.70 -2.48
CA SER A 447 39.89 8.81 -1.16
C SER A 447 39.23 8.00 -0.04
N ASN A 448 38.03 7.43 -0.25
CA ASN A 448 37.26 6.80 0.82
C ASN A 448 36.27 5.73 0.32
N PRO A 449 36.14 4.60 1.05
CA PRO A 449 35.14 3.58 0.73
C PRO A 449 33.72 4.11 0.91
N SER A 450 32.78 3.53 0.17
CA SER A 450 31.34 3.72 0.36
C SER A 450 30.91 3.26 1.74
N VAL A 451 29.88 3.91 2.30
CA VAL A 451 29.23 3.44 3.54
C VAL A 451 27.77 3.11 3.22
N PRO A 452 27.39 1.81 3.24
CA PRO A 452 26.01 1.41 3.00
C PRO A 452 25.10 1.78 4.17
N LYS A 453 23.79 1.87 3.91
CA LYS A 453 22.78 2.04 4.94
C LYS A 453 22.59 0.74 5.72
N ILE A 454 22.51 0.85 7.04
CA ILE A 454 22.25 -0.28 7.94
C ILE A 454 20.74 -0.56 7.99
N PRO A 455 20.29 -1.83 7.97
CA PRO A 455 18.87 -2.21 8.06
C PRO A 455 18.29 -2.06 9.48
N SER A 456 18.18 -0.81 9.91
CA SER A 456 17.76 -0.44 11.26
C SER A 456 16.24 -0.34 11.40
N PHE A 457 15.69 -0.31 12.63
CA PHE A 457 14.24 -0.28 12.85
C PHE A 457 13.56 0.87 12.10
N ALA A 458 14.11 2.08 12.20
CA ALA A 458 13.52 3.22 11.55
C ALA A 458 13.53 3.05 10.03
N ARG A 459 14.59 2.49 9.44
CA ARG A 459 14.63 2.24 7.99
C ARG A 459 13.66 1.16 7.53
N LEU A 460 13.60 0.01 8.22
CA LEU A 460 12.66 -1.06 7.88
C LEU A 460 11.21 -0.58 8.02
N ARG A 461 10.91 0.16 9.09
CA ARG A 461 9.62 0.82 9.31
C ARG A 461 9.33 1.85 8.22
N ARG A 462 10.30 2.68 7.82
CA ARG A 462 10.13 3.68 6.75
C ARG A 462 9.89 3.04 5.39
N ILE A 463 10.56 1.94 5.07
CA ILE A 463 10.30 1.14 3.86
C ILE A 463 8.84 0.70 3.84
N TRP A 464 8.40 0.09 4.93
CA TRP A 464 7.04 -0.39 5.11
C TRP A 464 5.99 0.74 5.04
N GLN A 465 6.23 1.85 5.74
CA GLN A 465 5.34 3.01 5.72
C GLN A 465 5.29 3.67 4.35
N THR A 466 6.43 3.77 3.65
CA THR A 466 6.48 4.40 2.32
C THR A 466 5.60 3.65 1.35
N THR A 467 5.69 2.31 1.29
CA THR A 467 4.81 1.53 0.42
C THR A 467 3.37 1.46 0.93
N ARG A 468 3.11 1.56 2.25
CA ARG A 468 1.75 1.75 2.78
C ARG A 468 1.11 3.03 2.27
N THR A 469 1.84 4.13 2.41
CA THR A 469 1.39 5.46 2.04
C THR A 469 1.16 5.52 0.53
N PHE A 470 2.04 4.90 -0.26
CA PHE A 470 1.85 4.73 -1.70
C PHE A 470 0.48 4.13 -2.02
N TRP A 471 0.11 3.02 -1.39
CA TRP A 471 -1.19 2.37 -1.64
C TRP A 471 -2.38 3.14 -1.09
N LYS A 472 -2.27 3.74 0.10
CA LYS A 472 -3.35 4.55 0.68
C LYS A 472 -3.62 5.80 -0.15
N GLN A 473 -2.58 6.46 -0.64
CA GLN A 473 -2.72 7.61 -1.54
C GLN A 473 -3.29 7.16 -2.88
N SER A 474 -2.81 6.04 -3.44
CA SER A 474 -3.40 5.48 -4.68
C SER A 474 -4.90 5.20 -4.52
N GLN A 475 -5.33 4.66 -3.38
CA GLN A 475 -6.75 4.47 -3.07
C GLN A 475 -7.50 5.81 -3.00
N SER A 476 -6.93 6.81 -2.30
CA SER A 476 -7.54 8.14 -2.19
C SER A 476 -7.68 8.83 -3.54
N ASP A 477 -6.66 8.71 -4.40
CA ASP A 477 -6.65 9.27 -5.75
C ASP A 477 -7.73 8.58 -6.62
N ILE A 478 -7.89 7.25 -6.49
CA ILE A 478 -8.96 6.48 -7.14
C ILE A 478 -10.33 6.94 -6.63
N ASP A 479 -10.51 7.06 -5.31
CA ASP A 479 -11.77 7.48 -4.70
C ASP A 479 -12.16 8.88 -5.20
N GLN A 480 -11.20 9.81 -5.25
CA GLN A 480 -11.40 11.16 -5.77
C GLN A 480 -11.76 11.14 -7.27
N HIS A 481 -11.03 10.36 -8.07
CA HIS A 481 -11.26 10.26 -9.51
C HIS A 481 -12.61 9.65 -9.88
N LEU A 482 -13.10 8.69 -9.06
CA LEU A 482 -14.36 7.98 -9.28
C LEU A 482 -15.54 8.57 -8.48
N THR A 483 -15.35 9.70 -7.80
CA THR A 483 -16.45 10.45 -7.20
C THR A 483 -17.03 11.42 -8.22
N ASP A 484 -18.30 11.25 -8.55
CA ASP A 484 -19.02 12.13 -9.49
C ASP A 484 -20.40 12.54 -8.96
N ALA A 485 -21.21 13.19 -9.81
CA ALA A 485 -22.52 13.70 -9.46
C ALA A 485 -23.60 12.61 -9.26
N ARG A 486 -23.31 11.32 -9.49
CA ARG A 486 -24.28 10.23 -9.30
C ARG A 486 -24.87 10.24 -7.90
N ARG A 487 -26.17 9.91 -7.83
CA ARG A 487 -26.97 9.82 -6.60
C ARG A 487 -27.82 8.55 -6.61
N ARG A 488 -28.19 8.09 -5.42
CA ARG A 488 -29.18 7.03 -5.26
C ARG A 488 -30.59 7.61 -5.37
N LEU A 489 -31.51 6.84 -5.97
CA LEU A 489 -32.93 7.09 -5.91
C LEU A 489 -33.49 6.70 -4.54
N THR A 490 -34.32 7.55 -3.98
CA THR A 490 -35.13 7.26 -2.80
C THR A 490 -36.57 7.05 -3.25
N ILE A 491 -37.14 5.87 -3.00
CA ILE A 491 -38.46 5.47 -3.47
C ILE A 491 -39.35 5.18 -2.25
N ARG A 492 -40.40 5.98 -2.08
CA ARG A 492 -41.46 5.72 -1.09
C ARG A 492 -42.44 4.70 -1.63
N LEU A 493 -42.91 3.81 -0.76
CA LEU A 493 -43.97 2.87 -1.10
C LEU A 493 -45.34 3.47 -0.74
N ALA A 494 -46.29 3.37 -1.65
CA ALA A 494 -47.67 3.77 -1.44
C ALA A 494 -48.49 2.70 -0.70
N ASN A 495 -48.04 1.45 -0.75
CA ASN A 495 -48.57 0.35 0.04
C ASN A 495 -47.55 -0.07 1.12
N SER A 496 -47.96 -0.95 2.04
CA SER A 496 -47.13 -1.37 3.18
C SER A 496 -46.79 -2.86 3.12
N PRO A 497 -45.91 -3.30 2.21
CA PRO A 497 -45.41 -4.67 2.21
C PRO A 497 -44.60 -4.97 3.49
N LYS A 498 -44.63 -6.23 3.95
CA LYS A 498 -43.82 -6.68 5.09
C LYS A 498 -42.39 -6.97 4.63
N LEU A 499 -41.60 -5.92 4.45
CA LEU A 499 -40.18 -6.00 4.11
C LEU A 499 -39.32 -6.01 5.37
N THR A 500 -38.18 -6.69 5.29
CA THR A 500 -37.21 -6.77 6.39
C THR A 500 -36.28 -5.56 6.32
N PRO A 501 -36.14 -4.76 7.40
CA PRO A 501 -35.21 -3.64 7.41
C PRO A 501 -33.76 -4.06 7.17
N ASN A 502 -33.02 -3.24 6.42
CA ASN A 502 -31.61 -3.45 6.02
C ASN A 502 -31.37 -4.62 5.07
N GLN A 503 -32.43 -5.08 4.37
CA GLN A 503 -32.35 -6.17 3.41
C GLN A 503 -32.40 -5.66 1.97
N THR A 504 -31.63 -6.29 1.09
CA THR A 504 -31.60 -5.99 -0.34
C THR A 504 -32.69 -6.75 -1.10
N TYR A 505 -33.24 -6.10 -2.12
CA TYR A 505 -34.24 -6.64 -3.04
C TYR A 505 -33.88 -6.27 -4.48
N GLU A 506 -34.39 -7.02 -5.45
CA GLU A 506 -34.34 -6.67 -6.88
C GLU A 506 -35.71 -6.14 -7.31
N LEU A 507 -35.77 -4.87 -7.72
CA LEU A 507 -36.96 -4.23 -8.24
C LEU A 507 -37.10 -4.50 -9.74
N ASP A 508 -38.16 -5.20 -10.13
CA ASP A 508 -38.49 -5.44 -11.54
C ASP A 508 -39.08 -4.19 -12.20
N LEU A 509 -38.40 -3.69 -13.23
CA LEU A 509 -38.79 -2.53 -14.01
C LEU A 509 -39.55 -2.99 -15.26
N GLY A 510 -40.72 -3.59 -15.04
CA GLY A 510 -41.63 -4.00 -16.11
C GLY A 510 -41.12 -5.12 -17.00
N GLY A 511 -40.30 -6.04 -16.47
CA GLY A 511 -39.72 -7.16 -17.21
C GLY A 511 -38.57 -6.80 -18.14
N GLN A 512 -38.21 -5.51 -18.27
CA GLN A 512 -37.09 -5.07 -19.10
C GLN A 512 -35.75 -5.29 -18.39
N THR A 513 -35.69 -4.93 -17.11
CA THR A 513 -34.49 -5.09 -16.28
C THR A 513 -34.87 -5.15 -14.80
N ARG A 514 -33.90 -5.53 -13.97
CA ARG A 514 -34.01 -5.48 -12.51
C ARG A 514 -32.99 -4.49 -11.96
N MET A 515 -33.43 -3.68 -11.01
CA MET A 515 -32.61 -2.71 -10.30
C MET A 515 -32.47 -3.13 -8.84
N SER A 516 -31.23 -3.23 -8.36
CA SER A 516 -30.97 -3.57 -6.96
C SER A 516 -31.35 -2.41 -6.04
N VAL A 517 -32.11 -2.70 -4.98
CA VAL A 517 -32.61 -1.72 -4.01
C VAL A 517 -32.46 -2.22 -2.57
N LEU A 518 -32.25 -1.31 -1.62
CA LEU A 518 -32.19 -1.58 -0.19
C LEU A 518 -33.43 -1.03 0.52
N TRP A 519 -34.07 -1.82 1.38
CA TRP A 519 -35.10 -1.30 2.30
C TRP A 519 -34.47 -0.79 3.60
N ASP A 520 -34.49 0.52 3.85
CA ASP A 520 -33.93 1.12 5.06
C ASP A 520 -34.88 1.09 6.28
N GLY A 521 -36.12 0.65 6.08
CA GLY A 521 -37.21 0.66 7.06
C GLY A 521 -38.32 1.67 6.75
N ASN A 522 -38.04 2.67 5.92
CA ASN A 522 -38.95 3.74 5.51
C ASN A 522 -39.04 3.89 3.98
N HIS A 523 -37.95 3.68 3.26
CA HIS A 523 -37.79 3.89 1.82
C HIS A 523 -36.99 2.76 1.18
N LEU A 524 -37.20 2.56 -0.13
CA LEU A 524 -36.24 1.82 -0.96
C LEU A 524 -35.18 2.78 -1.47
N LEU A 525 -33.90 2.44 -1.26
CA LEU A 525 -32.75 3.16 -1.81
C LEU A 525 -32.20 2.36 -2.99
N SER A 526 -32.00 2.98 -4.16
CA SER A 526 -31.29 2.29 -5.25
C SER A 526 -29.84 2.04 -4.86
N ILE A 527 -29.37 0.82 -5.08
CA ILE A 527 -27.99 0.39 -4.83
C ILE A 527 -27.39 -0.26 -6.10
N ASP A 528 -27.76 0.30 -7.25
CA ASP A 528 -27.35 -0.13 -8.58
C ASP A 528 -26.75 1.07 -9.34
N ASN A 529 -25.86 0.82 -10.31
CA ASN A 529 -25.42 1.87 -11.21
C ASN A 529 -26.59 2.24 -12.15
N LEU A 530 -27.19 3.39 -11.91
CA LEU A 530 -28.34 3.86 -12.70
C LEU A 530 -28.00 4.11 -14.17
N SER A 531 -26.72 4.31 -14.52
CA SER A 531 -26.29 4.36 -15.92
C SER A 531 -26.45 3.00 -16.61
N TYR A 532 -26.17 1.90 -15.90
CA TYR A 532 -26.46 0.56 -16.39
C TYR A 532 -27.97 0.35 -16.50
N THR A 533 -28.75 0.72 -15.48
CA THR A 533 -30.22 0.61 -15.52
C THR A 533 -30.81 1.37 -16.70
N ALA A 534 -30.38 2.62 -16.94
CA ALA A 534 -30.80 3.43 -18.08
C ALA A 534 -30.49 2.75 -19.42
N SER A 535 -29.28 2.20 -19.56
CA SER A 535 -28.90 1.46 -20.77
C SER A 535 -29.79 0.24 -21.01
N GLN A 536 -30.18 -0.49 -19.95
CA GLN A 536 -31.07 -1.65 -20.09
C GLN A 536 -32.53 -1.25 -20.42
N LEU A 537 -32.96 -0.04 -20.02
CA LEU A 537 -34.26 0.54 -20.39
C LEU A 537 -34.26 1.15 -21.81
N GLY A 538 -33.12 1.11 -22.52
CA GLY A 538 -33.01 1.59 -23.90
C GLY A 538 -32.76 3.09 -24.05
N PHE A 539 -32.35 3.80 -22.99
CA PHE A 539 -31.98 5.20 -23.09
C PHE A 539 -30.69 5.37 -23.92
N PRO A 540 -30.63 6.37 -24.82
CA PRO A 540 -29.44 6.64 -25.61
C PRO A 540 -28.31 7.15 -24.72
N LEU A 541 -27.08 6.69 -24.99
CA LEU A 541 -25.91 6.99 -24.14
C LEU A 541 -25.27 8.35 -24.44
N ASN A 542 -25.63 8.96 -25.56
CA ASN A 542 -25.13 10.26 -25.99
C ASN A 542 -26.32 11.19 -26.22
N ASN A 543 -26.12 12.47 -25.90
CA ASN A 543 -27.07 13.50 -26.26
C ASN A 543 -26.91 13.82 -27.75
N PHE A 544 -27.94 13.54 -28.54
CA PHE A 544 -27.92 13.73 -30.00
C PHE A 544 -27.78 15.20 -30.42
N GLU A 545 -28.18 16.14 -29.56
CA GLU A 545 -28.11 17.58 -29.84
C GLU A 545 -26.76 18.18 -29.49
N THR A 546 -26.18 17.81 -28.34
CA THR A 546 -24.88 18.35 -27.88
C THR A 546 -23.68 17.53 -28.33
N LYS A 547 -23.90 16.29 -28.80
CA LYS A 547 -22.86 15.28 -29.08
C LYS A 547 -21.97 14.95 -27.87
N GLU A 548 -22.44 15.24 -26.66
CA GLU A 548 -21.78 14.88 -25.41
C GLU A 548 -22.39 13.62 -24.81
N ASN A 549 -21.62 12.87 -24.02
CA ASN A 549 -22.14 11.74 -23.25
C ASN A 549 -23.04 12.26 -22.13
N TRP A 550 -24.18 11.61 -21.88
CA TRP A 550 -25.00 11.91 -20.73
C TRP A 550 -24.22 11.69 -19.43
N THR A 551 -24.39 12.58 -18.45
CA THR A 551 -23.76 12.40 -17.15
C THR A 551 -24.46 11.28 -16.37
N PRO A 552 -23.78 10.65 -15.39
CA PRO A 552 -24.44 9.70 -14.49
C PRO A 552 -25.66 10.28 -13.76
N GLU A 553 -25.68 11.60 -13.53
CA GLU A 553 -26.82 12.31 -12.94
C GLU A 553 -28.00 12.37 -13.91
N ASP A 554 -27.76 12.72 -15.18
CA ASP A 554 -28.82 12.76 -16.19
C ASP A 554 -29.48 11.39 -16.40
N LEU A 555 -28.66 10.34 -16.48
CA LEU A 555 -29.18 8.96 -16.63
C LEU A 555 -30.00 8.52 -15.40
N ALA A 556 -29.63 8.98 -14.20
CA ALA A 556 -30.43 8.75 -13.01
C ALA A 556 -31.78 9.50 -13.07
N LEU A 557 -31.79 10.73 -13.61
CA LEU A 557 -33.00 11.50 -13.87
C LEU A 557 -33.93 10.77 -14.86
N ASP A 558 -33.38 10.21 -15.93
CA ASP A 558 -34.14 9.44 -16.92
C ASP A 558 -34.74 8.17 -16.35
N VAL A 559 -34.00 7.41 -15.54
CA VAL A 559 -34.54 6.24 -14.83
C VAL A 559 -35.68 6.66 -13.89
N CYS A 560 -35.51 7.75 -13.15
CA CYS A 560 -36.57 8.27 -12.26
C CYS A 560 -37.80 8.71 -13.05
N ALA A 561 -37.62 9.41 -14.18
CA ALA A 561 -38.70 9.82 -15.07
C ALA A 561 -39.43 8.61 -15.64
N TRP A 562 -38.69 7.58 -16.07
CA TRP A 562 -39.24 6.31 -16.54
C TRP A 562 -40.12 5.67 -15.47
N VAL A 563 -39.62 5.52 -14.24
CA VAL A 563 -40.40 4.92 -13.14
C VAL A 563 -41.66 5.76 -12.85
N LYS A 564 -41.56 7.08 -12.85
CA LYS A 564 -42.71 7.99 -12.67
C LYS A 564 -43.74 7.85 -13.78
N GLN A 565 -43.33 7.65 -15.03
CA GLN A 565 -44.24 7.45 -16.15
C GLN A 565 -44.95 6.09 -16.09
N HIS A 566 -44.28 5.07 -15.55
CA HIS A 566 -44.78 3.69 -15.50
C HIS A 566 -45.48 3.35 -14.18
N LYS A 567 -45.46 4.22 -13.17
CA LYS A 567 -46.14 3.96 -11.89
C LYS A 567 -47.65 4.14 -11.94
N GLU A 568 -48.18 4.83 -12.94
CA GLU A 568 -49.61 5.08 -13.14
C GLU A 568 -50.02 4.71 -14.56
N SER A 569 -51.16 4.05 -14.71
CA SER A 569 -51.78 3.84 -16.02
C SER A 569 -52.32 5.16 -16.58
N TRP A 570 -52.64 5.18 -17.88
CA TRP A 570 -53.36 6.32 -18.47
C TRP A 570 -54.71 6.62 -17.79
N SER A 571 -55.31 5.62 -17.12
CA SER A 571 -56.53 5.78 -16.32
C SER A 571 -56.29 6.22 -14.86
N GLY A 572 -55.05 6.52 -14.47
CA GLY A 572 -54.68 6.96 -13.12
C GLY A 572 -54.63 5.83 -12.08
N GLN A 573 -54.65 4.55 -12.49
CA GLN A 573 -54.48 3.43 -11.58
C GLN A 573 -52.99 3.21 -11.29
N LYS A 574 -52.63 3.08 -10.00
CA LYS A 574 -51.27 2.73 -9.60
C LYS A 574 -50.91 1.32 -10.06
N GLN A 575 -49.83 1.22 -10.82
CA GLN A 575 -49.25 -0.05 -11.27
C GLN A 575 -48.60 -0.79 -10.11
N VAL A 576 -48.60 -2.12 -10.19
CA VAL A 576 -47.94 -3.01 -9.22
C VAL A 576 -46.58 -3.42 -9.78
N PHE A 577 -45.53 -3.11 -9.04
CA PHE A 577 -44.17 -3.59 -9.31
C PHE A 577 -43.85 -4.80 -8.43
N GLN A 578 -42.87 -5.59 -8.84
CA GLN A 578 -42.41 -6.76 -8.11
C GLN A 578 -41.04 -6.52 -7.49
N LEU A 579 -40.90 -6.84 -6.20
CA LEU A 579 -39.61 -6.98 -5.52
C LEU A 579 -39.29 -8.46 -5.34
N PHE A 580 -38.04 -8.84 -5.59
CA PHE A 580 -37.53 -10.17 -5.32
C PHE A 580 -36.46 -10.15 -4.24
N SER A 581 -36.58 -11.06 -3.27
CA SER A 581 -35.64 -11.19 -2.16
C SER A 581 -34.71 -12.39 -2.36
N ASP A 582 -33.45 -12.14 -2.71
CA ASP A 582 -32.45 -13.21 -2.85
C ASP A 582 -32.22 -13.94 -1.50
N GLU A 583 -32.29 -13.20 -0.39
CA GLU A 583 -32.08 -13.76 0.96
C GLU A 583 -33.24 -14.65 1.42
N GLU A 584 -34.47 -14.40 0.95
CA GLU A 584 -35.66 -15.22 1.24
C GLU A 584 -36.01 -16.17 0.09
N LYS A 585 -35.01 -16.75 -0.58
CA LYS A 585 -35.20 -17.73 -1.67
C LYS A 585 -36.05 -17.19 -2.84
N ASN A 586 -35.76 -15.97 -3.28
CA ASN A 586 -36.46 -15.26 -4.35
C ASN A 586 -37.95 -15.04 -4.07
N LYS A 587 -38.32 -14.86 -2.79
CA LYS A 587 -39.68 -14.49 -2.41
C LYS A 587 -40.07 -13.17 -3.08
N GLN A 588 -41.25 -13.15 -3.68
CA GLN A 588 -41.82 -12.02 -4.38
C GLN A 588 -42.69 -11.17 -3.44
N PHE A 589 -42.61 -9.86 -3.59
CA PHE A 589 -43.49 -8.90 -2.93
C PHE A 589 -44.07 -7.93 -3.97
N ASP A 590 -45.36 -7.68 -3.87
CA ASP A 590 -46.05 -6.72 -4.70
C ASP A 590 -46.02 -5.33 -4.04
N ILE A 591 -45.50 -4.36 -4.77
CA ILE A 591 -45.33 -2.99 -4.28
C ILE A 591 -46.00 -1.96 -5.20
N GLN A 592 -46.41 -0.84 -4.62
CA GLN A 592 -46.87 0.33 -5.35
C GLN A 592 -45.92 1.47 -5.07
N ILE A 593 -45.37 2.06 -6.12
CA ILE A 593 -44.42 3.18 -6.01
C ILE A 593 -45.19 4.48 -5.73
N GLY A 594 -44.77 5.19 -4.69
CA GLY A 594 -45.29 6.50 -4.28
C GLY A 594 -44.42 7.65 -4.80
N ASP A 595 -43.93 8.46 -3.86
CA ASP A 595 -43.02 9.57 -4.16
C ASP A 595 -41.59 9.09 -4.39
N MET A 596 -40.86 9.81 -5.24
CA MET A 596 -39.46 9.53 -5.53
C MET A 596 -38.62 10.80 -5.39
N GLY A 597 -37.40 10.64 -4.90
CA GLY A 597 -36.40 11.69 -4.80
C GLY A 597 -34.98 11.12 -4.98
N TYR A 598 -33.99 11.92 -4.62
CA TYR A 598 -32.58 11.55 -4.64
C TYR A 598 -32.00 11.66 -3.24
N GLN A 599 -30.94 10.91 -2.97
CA GLN A 599 -30.06 11.24 -1.85
C GLN A 599 -29.26 12.50 -2.18
N ASP A 600 -28.85 13.25 -1.15
CA ASP A 600 -28.07 14.49 -1.35
C ASP A 600 -26.56 14.23 -1.56
N ALA A 601 -26.04 13.08 -1.10
CA ALA A 601 -24.61 12.81 -1.06
C ALA A 601 -24.06 12.14 -2.34
N ALA A 602 -22.93 12.65 -2.84
CA ALA A 602 -22.09 11.97 -3.83
C ALA A 602 -21.38 10.76 -3.20
N TYR A 603 -21.00 9.79 -4.03
CA TYR A 603 -20.18 8.67 -3.60
C TYR A 603 -19.18 8.25 -4.67
N ALA A 604 -18.05 7.70 -4.24
CA ALA A 604 -17.05 7.13 -5.14
C ALA A 604 -17.51 5.73 -5.60
N SER A 605 -17.49 5.45 -6.91
CA SER A 605 -17.86 4.14 -7.46
C SER A 605 -16.74 3.11 -7.32
N THR A 606 -16.33 2.82 -6.09
CA THR A 606 -15.19 1.96 -5.77
C THR A 606 -15.41 1.27 -4.43
N ILE A 607 -14.90 0.04 -4.31
CA ILE A 607 -14.86 -0.69 -3.05
C ILE A 607 -13.41 -1.03 -2.71
N PRO A 608 -12.78 -0.31 -1.76
CA PRO A 608 -11.46 -0.65 -1.24
C PRO A 608 -11.48 -2.03 -0.57
N ILE A 609 -10.45 -2.85 -0.80
CA ILE A 609 -10.31 -4.18 -0.17
C ILE A 609 -9.02 -4.30 0.63
N LEU A 610 -7.87 -3.98 0.01
CA LEU A 610 -6.55 -3.99 0.65
C LEU A 610 -5.75 -2.76 0.22
N ALA A 611 -5.13 -2.10 1.19
CA ALA A 611 -4.11 -1.07 0.97
C ALA A 611 -2.97 -1.30 1.98
N GLU A 612 -2.43 -2.52 1.92
CA GLU A 612 -1.33 -2.94 2.78
C GLU A 612 0.01 -2.79 2.04
N PRO A 613 1.13 -2.59 2.74
CA PRO A 613 2.41 -2.21 2.11
C PRO A 613 2.95 -3.14 1.05
N ARG A 614 2.65 -4.45 1.13
CA ARG A 614 2.94 -5.40 0.05
C ARG A 614 1.83 -5.49 -0.98
N THR A 615 0.57 -5.35 -0.58
CA THR A 615 -0.58 -5.79 -1.38
C THR A 615 -1.69 -4.73 -1.45
N PHE A 616 -2.21 -4.57 -2.66
CA PHE A 616 -3.30 -3.67 -2.97
C PHE A 616 -4.41 -4.42 -3.70
N MET A 617 -5.66 -4.16 -3.32
CA MET A 617 -6.85 -4.69 -3.99
C MET A 617 -7.99 -3.68 -3.92
N VAL A 618 -8.60 -3.38 -5.06
CA VAL A 618 -9.74 -2.47 -5.16
C VAL A 618 -10.67 -2.92 -6.29
N LEU A 619 -11.99 -2.83 -6.06
CA LEU A 619 -12.99 -3.00 -7.11
C LEU A 619 -13.35 -1.65 -7.71
N VAL A 620 -13.32 -1.58 -9.03
CA VAL A 620 -13.59 -0.38 -9.83
C VAL A 620 -14.45 -0.72 -11.05
N PRO A 621 -15.05 0.27 -11.73
CA PRO A 621 -15.69 0.06 -13.02
C PRO A 621 -14.68 -0.48 -14.05
N ALA A 622 -15.10 -1.42 -14.89
CA ALA A 622 -14.20 -2.07 -15.85
C ALA A 622 -13.62 -1.09 -16.88
N ASP A 623 -14.39 -0.09 -17.31
CA ASP A 623 -14.01 0.90 -18.31
C ASP A 623 -12.97 1.91 -17.82
N CYS A 624 -12.85 2.14 -16.50
CA CYS A 624 -11.83 3.03 -15.91
C CYS A 624 -10.53 2.29 -15.53
N ALA A 625 -10.52 0.96 -15.50
CA ALA A 625 -9.47 0.20 -14.83
C ALA A 625 -8.05 0.45 -15.38
N LEU A 626 -7.89 0.58 -16.70
CA LEU A 626 -6.57 0.83 -17.30
C LEU A 626 -6.04 2.23 -17.01
N ASP A 627 -6.91 3.24 -16.96
CA ASP A 627 -6.50 4.60 -16.65
C ASP A 627 -6.03 4.71 -15.19
N LEU A 628 -6.72 4.01 -14.28
CA LEU A 628 -6.29 3.91 -12.88
C LEU A 628 -4.98 3.16 -12.73
N ILE A 629 -4.77 2.07 -13.47
CA ILE A 629 -3.49 1.35 -13.50
C ILE A 629 -2.36 2.24 -14.04
N HIS A 630 -2.65 3.05 -15.06
CA HIS A 630 -1.70 4.03 -15.58
C HIS A 630 -1.36 5.10 -14.54
N ALA A 631 -2.34 5.58 -13.76
CA ALA A 631 -2.11 6.52 -12.66
C ALA A 631 -1.20 5.91 -11.57
N ILE A 632 -1.44 4.66 -11.17
CA ILE A 632 -0.59 3.93 -10.23
C ILE A 632 0.84 3.78 -10.78
N LYS A 633 0.97 3.43 -12.07
CA LYS A 633 2.26 3.35 -12.77
C LYS A 633 3.01 4.69 -12.72
N THR A 634 2.34 5.80 -13.00
CA THR A 634 2.91 7.15 -12.95
C THR A 634 3.46 7.46 -11.56
N LYS A 635 2.66 7.19 -10.52
CA LYS A 635 3.10 7.36 -9.13
C LYS A 635 4.32 6.48 -8.80
N TYR A 636 4.33 5.23 -9.26
CA TYR A 636 5.45 4.30 -9.05
C TYR A 636 6.75 4.79 -9.71
N GLU A 637 6.67 5.23 -10.97
CA GLU A 637 7.83 5.78 -11.70
C GLU A 637 8.39 7.04 -11.03
N ARG A 638 7.53 7.87 -10.42
CA ARG A 638 7.94 9.07 -9.67
C ARG A 638 8.58 8.74 -8.32
N GLU A 639 7.88 8.00 -7.47
CA GLU A 639 8.25 7.83 -6.06
C GLU A 639 9.28 6.72 -5.83
N ILE A 640 9.30 5.71 -6.71
CA ILE A 640 10.17 4.53 -6.59
C ILE A 640 11.21 4.50 -7.72
N GLY A 641 11.21 5.48 -8.63
CA GLY A 641 12.04 5.52 -9.84
C GLY A 641 13.54 5.33 -9.62
N LYS A 642 14.07 5.76 -8.47
CA LYS A 642 15.50 5.62 -8.11
C LYS A 642 15.92 4.18 -7.81
N VAL A 643 14.99 3.34 -7.36
CA VAL A 643 15.27 1.96 -6.94
C VAL A 643 14.41 0.92 -7.65
N ARG A 644 13.67 1.34 -8.70
CA ARG A 644 12.71 0.49 -9.42
C ARG A 644 13.32 -0.78 -10.02
N ASN A 645 14.63 -0.80 -10.25
CA ASN A 645 15.39 -1.97 -10.71
C ASN A 645 15.37 -3.15 -9.72
N ARG A 646 15.09 -2.89 -8.43
CA ARG A 646 15.15 -3.85 -7.33
C ARG A 646 13.92 -3.82 -6.40
N LEU A 647 13.12 -2.75 -6.45
CA LEU A 647 11.76 -2.73 -5.88
C LEU A 647 10.73 -2.80 -6.99
N SER A 648 10.55 -4.00 -7.54
CA SER A 648 9.60 -4.27 -8.62
C SER A 648 8.16 -4.21 -8.14
N LEU A 649 7.27 -3.78 -9.03
CA LEU A 649 5.82 -3.76 -8.84
C LEU A 649 5.13 -4.69 -9.85
N HIS A 650 4.24 -5.56 -9.37
CA HIS A 650 3.32 -6.30 -10.23
C HIS A 650 1.93 -5.71 -10.11
N LEU A 651 1.32 -5.31 -11.22
CA LEU A 651 -0.08 -4.90 -11.30
C LEU A 651 -0.90 -5.95 -12.05
N GLY A 652 -2.13 -6.18 -11.60
CA GLY A 652 -3.06 -7.10 -12.23
C GLY A 652 -4.47 -6.53 -12.32
N ALA A 653 -5.22 -6.87 -13.38
CA ALA A 653 -6.64 -6.55 -13.50
C ALA A 653 -7.49 -7.79 -13.79
N VAL A 654 -8.39 -8.16 -12.88
CA VAL A 654 -9.38 -9.22 -13.11
C VAL A 654 -10.72 -8.58 -13.47
N TYR A 655 -11.14 -8.74 -14.72
CA TYR A 655 -12.39 -8.24 -15.23
C TYR A 655 -13.49 -9.29 -15.17
N PHE A 656 -14.71 -8.90 -14.82
CA PHE A 656 -15.84 -9.80 -14.71
C PHE A 656 -17.17 -9.07 -14.80
N HIS A 657 -18.25 -9.80 -15.11
CA HIS A 657 -19.61 -9.26 -15.07
C HIS A 657 -20.11 -9.17 -13.62
N ARG A 658 -20.97 -8.20 -13.27
CA ARG A 658 -21.51 -8.00 -11.91
C ARG A 658 -22.21 -9.24 -11.33
N ARG A 659 -22.71 -10.12 -12.20
CA ARG A 659 -23.34 -11.40 -11.81
C ARG A 659 -22.34 -12.57 -11.67
N THR A 660 -21.07 -12.38 -12.01
CA THR A 660 -20.01 -13.38 -11.74
C THR A 660 -19.83 -13.51 -10.23
N PRO A 661 -19.78 -14.73 -9.66
CA PRO A 661 -19.58 -14.90 -8.23
C PRO A 661 -18.30 -14.21 -7.74
N LEU A 662 -18.44 -13.26 -6.82
CA LEU A 662 -17.30 -12.46 -6.31
C LEU A 662 -16.15 -13.32 -5.79
N ARG A 663 -16.45 -14.50 -5.22
CA ARG A 663 -15.42 -15.47 -4.79
C ARG A 663 -14.44 -15.85 -5.90
N ALA A 664 -14.91 -15.95 -7.14
CA ALA A 664 -14.08 -16.31 -8.29
C ALA A 664 -13.16 -15.16 -8.67
N ALA A 665 -13.67 -13.92 -8.65
CA ALA A 665 -12.88 -12.72 -8.86
C ALA A 665 -11.81 -12.53 -7.76
N LEU A 666 -12.18 -12.73 -6.48
CA LEU A 666 -11.22 -12.65 -5.36
C LEU A 666 -10.15 -13.74 -5.44
N ASP A 667 -10.50 -14.99 -5.80
CA ASP A 667 -9.53 -16.07 -6.01
C ASP A 667 -8.58 -15.75 -7.18
N ALA A 668 -9.12 -15.24 -8.30
CA ALA A 668 -8.34 -14.77 -9.44
C ALA A 668 -7.36 -13.65 -9.04
N GLY A 669 -7.83 -12.62 -8.32
CA GLY A 669 -6.98 -11.54 -7.84
C GLY A 669 -5.87 -12.03 -6.91
N ARG A 670 -6.18 -12.97 -6.00
CA ARG A 670 -5.16 -13.60 -5.14
C ARG A 670 -4.11 -14.37 -5.92
N ARG A 671 -4.50 -15.05 -7.01
CA ARG A 671 -3.55 -15.73 -7.89
C ARG A 671 -2.61 -14.74 -8.60
N MET A 672 -3.10 -13.56 -8.96
CA MET A 672 -2.25 -12.47 -9.47
C MET A 672 -1.29 -11.96 -8.38
N LEU A 673 -1.77 -11.75 -7.15
CA LEU A 673 -0.91 -11.32 -6.04
C LEU A 673 0.20 -12.33 -5.68
N LYS A 674 0.00 -13.63 -5.97
CA LYS A 674 0.99 -14.70 -5.79
C LYS A 674 2.08 -14.72 -6.86
N TYR A 675 2.07 -13.80 -7.82
CA TYR A 675 3.14 -13.67 -8.79
C TYR A 675 4.48 -13.45 -8.08
N ASP A 676 5.37 -14.43 -8.18
CA ASP A 676 6.66 -14.39 -7.50
C ASP A 676 7.67 -13.57 -8.31
N LEU A 677 7.67 -12.27 -8.03
CA LEU A 677 8.69 -11.33 -8.51
C LEU A 677 10.11 -11.75 -8.13
N GLY A 678 10.29 -12.61 -7.12
CA GLY A 678 11.58 -13.15 -6.70
C GLY A 678 12.24 -14.03 -7.76
N GLN A 679 11.47 -14.73 -8.58
CA GLN A 679 12.02 -15.58 -9.65
C GLN A 679 12.77 -14.76 -10.72
N MET A 680 12.42 -13.50 -10.88
CA MET A 680 12.95 -12.61 -11.92
C MET A 680 14.23 -11.87 -11.49
N LYS A 681 14.77 -12.15 -10.29
CA LYS A 681 15.99 -11.48 -9.77
C LYS A 681 17.26 -11.83 -10.52
N ASP A 682 17.28 -12.98 -11.19
CA ASP A 682 18.43 -13.45 -11.96
C ASP A 682 18.38 -13.03 -13.44
N GLU A 683 17.36 -12.25 -13.83
CA GLU A 683 17.26 -11.69 -15.17
C GLU A 683 18.36 -10.66 -15.44
N VAL A 684 19.12 -10.92 -16.49
CA VAL A 684 20.18 -10.02 -16.98
C VAL A 684 19.67 -9.24 -18.19
N TRP A 685 19.78 -7.92 -18.12
CA TRP A 685 19.43 -6.97 -19.16
C TRP A 685 20.67 -6.30 -19.72
N ILE A 686 20.69 -6.05 -21.02
CA ILE A 686 21.83 -5.42 -21.72
C ILE A 686 21.53 -3.93 -21.93
N VAL A 687 22.44 -3.07 -21.49
CA VAL A 687 22.41 -1.63 -21.75
C VAL A 687 22.74 -1.39 -23.23
N LYS A 688 21.85 -0.71 -23.96
CA LYS A 688 21.99 -0.52 -25.41
C LYS A 688 22.78 0.72 -25.79
N GLU A 689 22.74 1.75 -24.95
CA GLU A 689 23.39 3.03 -25.17
C GLU A 689 23.97 3.51 -23.84
N ASP A 690 25.04 4.30 -23.91
CA ASP A 690 25.59 4.95 -22.73
C ASP A 690 24.52 5.78 -22.02
N ALA A 691 24.47 5.69 -20.69
CA ALA A 691 23.54 6.44 -19.88
C ALA A 691 23.78 7.95 -20.07
N LYS A 692 22.74 8.65 -20.52
CA LYS A 692 22.80 10.09 -20.81
C LYS A 692 21.76 10.82 -20.00
N ARG A 693 22.13 12.01 -19.52
CA ARG A 693 21.16 12.98 -19.00
C ARG A 693 20.44 13.61 -20.18
N GLU A 694 19.12 13.56 -20.13
CA GLU A 694 18.26 14.15 -21.14
C GLU A 694 16.97 14.69 -20.48
N LEU A 695 16.32 15.60 -21.20
CA LEU A 695 14.96 15.99 -20.87
C LEU A 695 14.04 14.79 -21.11
N LEU A 696 13.00 14.66 -20.29
CA LEU A 696 11.99 13.64 -20.52
C LEU A 696 11.35 13.87 -21.91
N PRO A 697 11.19 12.79 -22.71
CA PRO A 697 10.48 12.90 -23.98
C PRO A 697 9.02 13.28 -23.74
N LEU A 698 8.33 13.76 -24.78
CA LEU A 698 6.97 14.30 -24.69
C LEU A 698 6.01 13.33 -24.00
N GLU A 699 6.07 12.05 -24.35
CA GLU A 699 5.26 10.98 -23.78
C GLU A 699 5.57 10.66 -22.32
N LYS A 700 6.64 11.20 -21.74
CA LYS A 700 7.03 11.05 -20.33
C LYS A 700 7.00 12.35 -19.54
N GLN A 701 6.67 13.49 -20.16
CA GLN A 701 6.57 14.78 -19.46
C GLN A 701 5.55 14.76 -18.33
N TYR A 702 4.55 13.87 -18.40
CA TYR A 702 3.62 13.62 -17.30
C TYR A 702 4.32 13.20 -16.01
N LEU A 703 5.58 12.73 -16.03
CA LEU A 703 6.31 12.36 -14.81
C LEU A 703 6.87 13.57 -14.06
N ALA A 704 7.11 14.70 -14.73
CA ALA A 704 7.57 15.92 -14.09
C ALA A 704 6.40 16.60 -13.36
N GLU A 705 6.67 17.16 -12.18
CA GLU A 705 5.73 18.01 -11.43
C GLU A 705 6.37 19.38 -11.21
N GLU A 706 5.56 20.44 -11.12
CA GLU A 706 6.07 21.80 -10.91
C GLU A 706 6.76 21.94 -9.54
N GLU A 707 6.21 21.29 -8.51
CA GLU A 707 6.69 21.34 -7.13
C GLU A 707 7.88 20.41 -6.89
N ASN A 708 7.99 19.28 -7.60
CA ASN A 708 9.06 18.29 -7.45
C ASN A 708 9.96 18.20 -8.70
N LYS A 709 11.18 18.70 -8.57
CA LYS A 709 12.11 18.87 -9.71
C LYS A 709 13.07 17.68 -9.91
N GLN A 710 12.87 16.55 -9.22
CA GLN A 710 13.72 15.36 -9.34
C GLN A 710 13.75 14.75 -10.74
N LEU A 711 12.65 14.91 -11.49
CA LEU A 711 12.45 14.36 -12.83
C LEU A 711 12.41 15.44 -13.92
N ALA A 712 12.78 16.69 -13.60
CA ALA A 712 12.92 17.75 -14.61
C ALA A 712 14.00 17.39 -15.66
N GLU A 713 15.04 16.69 -15.23
CA GLU A 713 16.00 16.00 -16.09
C GLU A 713 16.18 14.57 -15.55
N ALA A 714 16.26 13.59 -16.44
CA ALA A 714 16.43 12.19 -16.06
C ALA A 714 17.64 11.58 -16.78
N VAL A 715 18.17 10.50 -16.22
CA VAL A 715 19.14 9.66 -16.92
C VAL A 715 18.37 8.54 -17.62
N ALA A 716 18.43 8.48 -18.95
CA ALA A 716 17.81 7.40 -19.69
C ALA A 716 18.75 6.20 -19.79
N VAL A 717 18.29 5.04 -19.30
CA VAL A 717 18.96 3.75 -19.41
C VAL A 717 18.09 2.84 -20.26
N LYS A 718 18.49 2.63 -21.52
CA LYS A 718 17.80 1.76 -22.47
C LYS A 718 18.28 0.32 -22.28
N LEU A 719 17.36 -0.56 -21.94
CA LEU A 719 17.63 -1.96 -21.60
C LEU A 719 16.94 -2.88 -22.60
N GLU A 720 17.65 -3.94 -23.01
CA GLU A 720 17.12 -5.01 -23.85
C GLU A 720 17.33 -6.38 -23.19
N GLN A 721 16.32 -7.24 -23.29
CA GLN A 721 16.44 -8.65 -22.98
C GLN A 721 15.53 -9.48 -23.87
N ASN A 722 16.09 -10.48 -24.55
CA ASN A 722 15.33 -11.43 -25.40
C ASN A 722 14.39 -10.73 -26.40
N GLY A 723 14.82 -9.62 -27.00
CA GLY A 723 14.03 -8.82 -27.95
C GLY A 723 12.97 -7.90 -27.32
N ARG A 724 12.83 -7.89 -25.98
CA ARG A 724 12.01 -6.90 -25.27
C ARG A 724 12.86 -5.71 -24.87
N PHE A 725 12.26 -4.52 -24.90
CA PHE A 725 12.93 -3.26 -24.61
C PHE A 725 12.19 -2.51 -23.52
N LEU A 726 12.93 -1.86 -22.63
CA LEU A 726 12.40 -0.88 -21.70
C LEU A 726 13.38 0.27 -21.52
N THR A 727 12.88 1.46 -21.19
CA THR A 727 13.72 2.62 -20.86
C THR A 727 13.48 3.02 -19.42
N TRP A 728 14.54 2.94 -18.61
CA TRP A 728 14.54 3.44 -17.25
C TRP A 728 14.99 4.90 -17.22
N TYR A 729 14.02 5.79 -17.03
CA TYR A 729 14.26 7.20 -16.73
C TYR A 729 14.56 7.35 -15.24
N VAL A 730 15.85 7.41 -14.91
CA VAL A 730 16.33 7.47 -13.53
C VAL A 730 16.24 8.91 -13.02
N PRO A 731 15.56 9.18 -11.88
CA PRO A 731 15.67 10.45 -11.19
C PRO A 731 17.09 10.59 -10.61
N ALA A 732 17.95 11.34 -11.29
CA ALA A 732 19.37 11.50 -10.91
C ALA A 732 19.63 12.77 -10.08
N ARG A 733 18.58 13.51 -9.72
CA ARG A 733 18.64 14.66 -8.81
C ARG A 733 17.79 14.43 -7.55
N MET A 734 18.04 15.23 -6.53
CA MET A 734 17.23 15.30 -5.30
C MET A 734 16.04 16.28 -5.47
N GLY A 735 15.19 16.39 -4.45
CA GLY A 735 13.94 17.18 -4.45
C GLY A 735 14.10 18.63 -4.90
N ASP A 736 15.26 19.22 -4.59
CA ASP A 736 15.61 20.60 -4.95
C ASP A 736 15.88 20.82 -6.46
N GLY A 737 15.97 19.74 -7.23
CA GLY A 737 16.32 19.76 -8.65
C GLY A 737 17.72 20.30 -8.94
N LYS A 738 18.61 20.42 -7.95
CA LYS A 738 19.97 20.97 -8.08
C LYS A 738 21.05 19.99 -7.62
N THR A 739 20.78 19.26 -6.55
CA THR A 739 21.73 18.31 -5.95
C THR A 739 21.69 17.00 -6.73
N ASP A 740 22.83 16.57 -7.25
CA ASP A 740 22.96 15.25 -7.86
C ASP A 740 22.75 14.14 -6.82
N ASP A 741 21.95 13.13 -7.17
CA ASP A 741 21.76 11.95 -6.32
C ASP A 741 22.95 11.01 -6.52
N SER A 742 23.67 10.74 -5.43
CA SER A 742 24.81 9.81 -5.42
C SER A 742 24.58 8.61 -4.47
N TRP A 743 23.35 8.48 -3.94
CA TRP A 743 23.04 7.62 -2.80
C TRP A 743 22.08 6.46 -3.13
N TYR A 744 21.12 6.68 -4.03
CA TYR A 744 20.03 5.73 -4.28
C TYR A 744 20.12 4.95 -5.62
N PRO A 745 20.44 5.57 -6.77
CA PRO A 745 20.23 4.92 -8.06
C PRO A 745 21.40 4.03 -8.49
N TYR A 746 21.62 2.96 -7.75
CA TYR A 746 22.58 1.90 -8.05
C TYR A 746 21.90 0.65 -8.61
N VAL A 747 22.60 -0.05 -9.49
CA VAL A 747 22.16 -1.32 -10.08
C VAL A 747 23.27 -2.36 -9.98
N PHE A 748 22.88 -3.61 -9.71
CA PHE A 748 23.80 -4.74 -9.73
C PHE A 748 24.27 -5.02 -11.16
N ILE A 749 25.57 -5.25 -11.33
CA ILE A 749 26.20 -5.45 -12.64
C ILE A 749 26.99 -6.75 -12.68
N GLN A 750 26.80 -7.54 -13.74
CA GLN A 750 27.48 -8.82 -13.96
C GLN A 750 28.91 -8.63 -14.49
N ASN A 751 29.19 -7.53 -15.19
CA ASN A 751 30.52 -7.21 -15.70
C ASN A 751 31.50 -6.96 -14.54
N ASP A 752 32.79 -7.24 -14.77
CA ASP A 752 33.84 -6.73 -13.90
C ASP A 752 34.00 -5.22 -14.12
N VAL A 753 33.55 -4.44 -13.13
CA VAL A 753 33.62 -2.99 -13.13
C VAL A 753 34.67 -2.44 -12.18
N SER A 754 35.57 -3.27 -11.63
CA SER A 754 36.56 -2.89 -10.60
C SER A 754 37.42 -1.66 -10.93
N LYS A 755 37.57 -1.30 -12.21
CA LYS A 755 38.31 -0.12 -12.69
C LYS A 755 37.45 1.14 -12.90
N ARG A 756 36.14 1.07 -12.66
CA ARG A 756 35.19 2.18 -12.84
C ARG A 756 34.98 2.95 -11.53
N LYS A 757 34.43 4.16 -11.64
CA LYS A 757 34.08 5.01 -10.50
C LYS A 757 32.61 4.82 -10.11
N HIS A 758 32.25 5.23 -8.88
CA HIS A 758 30.90 5.10 -8.31
C HIS A 758 30.40 3.65 -8.29
N ILE A 759 31.25 2.78 -7.76
CA ILE A 759 30.97 1.35 -7.58
C ILE A 759 31.21 0.94 -6.12
N PHE A 760 30.49 -0.07 -5.68
CA PHE A 760 30.75 -0.78 -4.42
C PHE A 760 30.19 -2.20 -4.48
N LYS A 761 30.53 -3.05 -3.52
CA LYS A 761 30.00 -4.42 -3.44
C LYS A 761 28.90 -4.51 -2.39
N ALA A 762 27.88 -5.30 -2.68
CA ALA A 762 26.89 -5.74 -1.69
C ALA A 762 26.39 -7.15 -2.03
N LEU A 763 25.60 -7.73 -1.13
CA LEU A 763 24.97 -9.02 -1.35
C LEU A 763 23.74 -8.85 -2.24
N ARG A 764 23.78 -9.46 -3.42
CA ARG A 764 22.65 -9.57 -4.35
C ARG A 764 21.79 -10.78 -3.96
N PRO A 765 20.49 -10.60 -3.69
CA PRO A 765 19.57 -11.72 -3.53
C PRO A 765 19.28 -12.42 -4.86
N LYS A 766 19.21 -13.75 -4.84
CA LYS A 766 18.95 -14.61 -6.00
C LYS A 766 17.54 -15.19 -5.99
N SER A 767 17.14 -15.81 -7.10
CA SER A 767 15.82 -16.47 -7.20
C SER A 767 15.67 -17.69 -6.30
N ASP A 768 16.77 -18.37 -5.99
CA ASP A 768 16.83 -19.55 -5.10
C ASP A 768 16.90 -19.20 -3.60
N HIS A 769 16.64 -17.94 -3.24
CA HIS A 769 16.73 -17.38 -1.89
C HIS A 769 18.15 -17.35 -1.29
N THR A 770 19.19 -17.66 -2.07
CA THR A 770 20.58 -17.43 -1.65
C THR A 770 21.02 -16.01 -1.99
N THR A 771 22.22 -15.63 -1.52
CA THR A 771 22.85 -14.35 -1.83
C THR A 771 24.23 -14.56 -2.45
N GLU A 772 24.64 -13.63 -3.29
CA GLU A 772 26.00 -13.58 -3.84
C GLU A 772 26.58 -12.17 -3.78
N GLU A 773 27.88 -12.04 -3.54
CA GLU A 773 28.53 -10.74 -3.58
C GLU A 773 28.61 -10.24 -5.04
N CYS A 774 28.07 -9.04 -5.29
CA CYS A 774 27.99 -8.47 -6.63
C CYS A 774 28.38 -6.99 -6.61
N TRP A 775 28.97 -6.52 -7.70
CA TRP A 775 29.21 -5.09 -7.88
C TRP A 775 27.90 -4.35 -8.12
N LEU A 776 27.75 -3.20 -7.48
CA LEU A 776 26.80 -2.16 -7.83
C LEU A 776 27.52 -1.03 -8.54
N ILE A 777 26.87 -0.48 -9.56
CA ILE A 777 27.31 0.72 -10.27
C ILE A 777 26.21 1.76 -10.28
N HIS A 778 26.57 3.02 -10.13
CA HIS A 778 25.64 4.13 -10.23
C HIS A 778 25.05 4.22 -11.65
N ALA A 779 23.73 4.42 -11.78
CA ALA A 779 23.02 4.37 -13.06
C ALA A 779 23.56 5.39 -14.09
N THR A 780 24.04 6.55 -13.65
CA THR A 780 24.68 7.58 -14.51
C THR A 780 25.98 7.11 -15.16
N LYS A 781 26.56 6.00 -14.70
CA LYS A 781 27.83 5.49 -15.20
C LYS A 781 27.68 4.34 -16.17
N LEU A 782 26.48 3.79 -16.37
CA LEU A 782 26.23 2.68 -17.28
C LEU A 782 26.62 2.99 -18.72
N GLN A 783 27.16 1.99 -19.41
CA GLN A 783 27.71 2.06 -20.75
C GLN A 783 27.07 1.01 -21.65
N ALA A 784 27.06 1.26 -22.96
CA ALA A 784 26.59 0.29 -23.94
C ALA A 784 27.34 -1.06 -23.78
N GLY A 785 26.59 -2.16 -23.73
CA GLY A 785 27.11 -3.51 -23.51
C GLY A 785 27.20 -3.95 -22.05
N ASP A 786 26.96 -3.06 -21.08
CA ASP A 786 26.83 -3.44 -19.68
C ASP A 786 25.66 -4.42 -19.49
N ARG A 787 25.87 -5.45 -18.67
CA ARG A 787 24.95 -6.53 -18.33
C ARG A 787 24.53 -6.37 -16.89
N VAL A 788 23.31 -5.91 -16.67
CA VAL A 788 22.80 -5.56 -15.33
C VAL A 788 21.71 -6.51 -14.88
N TYR A 789 21.63 -6.76 -13.57
CA TYR A 789 20.49 -7.44 -12.97
C TYR A 789 19.37 -6.43 -12.75
N PHE A 790 18.22 -6.66 -13.37
CA PHE A 790 17.11 -5.74 -13.34
C PHE A 790 15.80 -6.52 -13.28
N THR A 791 15.02 -6.33 -12.22
CA THR A 791 13.68 -6.92 -12.09
C THR A 791 12.64 -5.91 -12.55
N PRO A 792 12.09 -6.03 -13.77
CA PRO A 792 11.13 -5.07 -14.27
C PRO A 792 9.80 -5.15 -13.52
N ALA A 793 9.09 -4.02 -13.46
CA ALA A 793 7.69 -4.00 -13.07
C ALA A 793 6.84 -4.63 -14.18
N THR A 794 5.73 -5.28 -13.82
CA THR A 794 4.89 -6.04 -14.77
C THR A 794 3.40 -5.72 -14.62
N PHE A 795 2.65 -6.00 -15.69
CA PHE A 795 1.19 -5.85 -15.76
C PHE A 795 0.55 -7.11 -16.37
N ASP A 796 -0.54 -7.59 -15.77
CA ASP A 796 -1.34 -8.70 -16.29
C ASP A 796 -2.84 -8.42 -16.22
N PHE A 797 -3.65 -9.09 -17.06
CA PHE A 797 -5.11 -8.94 -16.97
C PHE A 797 -5.89 -10.21 -17.35
N GLN A 798 -7.03 -10.48 -16.73
CA GLN A 798 -7.85 -11.65 -17.05
C GLN A 798 -9.33 -11.30 -17.09
N TRP A 799 -10.03 -11.68 -18.15
CA TRP A 799 -11.49 -11.70 -18.18
C TRP A 799 -12.01 -13.02 -17.59
N LEU A 800 -13.03 -12.94 -16.73
CA LEU A 800 -13.76 -14.09 -16.20
C LEU A 800 -15.17 -14.15 -16.80
N GLY A 801 -15.26 -14.76 -17.98
CA GLY A 801 -16.52 -15.23 -18.58
C GLY A 801 -17.06 -16.48 -17.89
N SER A 802 -16.20 -17.28 -17.26
CA SER A 802 -16.62 -18.37 -16.37
C SER A 802 -15.79 -18.40 -15.09
N SER A 803 -16.29 -19.08 -14.06
CA SER A 803 -15.49 -19.30 -12.85
C SER A 803 -14.20 -20.09 -13.14
N GLY A 804 -14.17 -20.94 -14.17
CA GLY A 804 -13.02 -21.80 -14.49
C GLY A 804 -11.78 -21.02 -14.92
N GLU A 805 -11.95 -19.89 -15.60
CA GLU A 805 -10.85 -19.09 -16.16
C GLU A 805 -9.92 -18.48 -15.11
N ARG A 806 -10.33 -18.43 -13.84
CA ARG A 806 -9.45 -18.05 -12.73
C ARG A 806 -8.22 -18.96 -12.62
N PHE A 807 -8.32 -20.21 -13.07
CA PHE A 807 -7.21 -21.17 -13.05
C PHE A 807 -6.20 -20.95 -14.19
N GLU A 808 -6.56 -20.18 -15.22
CA GLU A 808 -5.61 -19.74 -16.23
C GLU A 808 -4.57 -18.80 -15.61
N ILE A 809 -4.87 -18.17 -14.46
CA ILE A 809 -3.90 -17.43 -13.63
C ILE A 809 -2.98 -18.41 -12.91
N ALA A 810 -2.02 -18.91 -13.69
CA ALA A 810 -0.93 -19.77 -13.28
C ALA A 810 0.36 -19.28 -13.94
N TYR A 811 1.37 -19.05 -13.11
CA TYR A 811 2.69 -18.60 -13.56
C TYR A 811 3.72 -19.72 -13.41
N GLU A 812 4.62 -19.83 -14.37
CA GLU A 812 5.74 -20.76 -14.41
C GLU A 812 6.97 -19.99 -14.93
N ASN A 813 8.07 -20.00 -14.17
CA ASN A 813 9.29 -19.25 -14.48
C ASN A 813 9.01 -17.76 -14.77
N GLY A 814 8.19 -17.13 -13.93
CA GLY A 814 7.76 -15.74 -14.07
C GLY A 814 6.90 -15.41 -15.29
N LYS A 815 6.43 -16.39 -16.06
CA LYS A 815 5.56 -16.22 -17.22
C LYS A 815 4.22 -16.91 -17.04
N ARG A 816 3.20 -16.44 -17.75
CA ARG A 816 1.87 -17.04 -17.79
C ARG A 816 1.93 -18.35 -18.56
N ARG A 817 1.35 -19.41 -17.99
CA ARG A 817 1.29 -20.72 -18.65
C ARG A 817 0.61 -20.57 -20.02
N ASN A 818 1.21 -21.12 -21.06
CA ASN A 818 0.75 -21.04 -22.47
C ASN A 818 0.66 -19.61 -23.07
N GLN A 819 1.13 -18.57 -22.38
CA GLN A 819 1.12 -17.18 -22.85
C GLN A 819 2.47 -16.51 -22.57
N PRO A 820 3.50 -16.76 -23.41
CA PRO A 820 4.90 -16.44 -23.09
C PRO A 820 5.22 -14.95 -23.02
N MET A 821 4.33 -14.08 -23.51
CA MET A 821 4.45 -12.62 -23.43
C MET A 821 3.86 -12.04 -22.14
N ARG A 822 3.07 -12.83 -21.41
CA ARG A 822 2.42 -12.39 -20.18
C ARG A 822 3.18 -12.91 -18.95
N PRO A 823 3.30 -12.11 -17.88
CA PRO A 823 2.83 -10.74 -17.77
C PRO A 823 3.65 -9.76 -18.65
N TYR A 824 2.99 -8.70 -19.11
CA TYR A 824 3.62 -7.61 -19.84
C TYR A 824 4.55 -6.83 -18.91
N LEU A 825 5.57 -6.15 -19.44
CA LEU A 825 6.29 -5.14 -18.67
C LEU A 825 5.32 -4.00 -18.39
N LEU A 826 5.45 -3.37 -17.23
CA LEU A 826 4.62 -2.22 -16.92
C LEU A 826 4.92 -1.04 -17.87
N ASP A 827 6.15 -0.93 -18.38
CA ASP A 827 6.52 0.04 -19.41
C ASP A 827 5.75 -0.20 -20.74
N GLU A 828 5.39 -1.45 -21.06
CA GLU A 828 4.60 -1.81 -22.26
C GLU A 828 3.12 -1.38 -22.16
N LEU A 829 2.64 -0.91 -21.00
CA LEU A 829 1.27 -0.37 -20.88
C LEU A 829 1.05 0.82 -21.82
N THR A 830 2.07 1.66 -22.01
CA THR A 830 2.02 2.77 -22.99
C THR A 830 1.92 2.25 -24.42
N THR A 831 2.59 1.12 -24.72
CA THR A 831 2.50 0.42 -25.99
C THR A 831 1.09 -0.13 -26.24
N ILE A 832 0.43 -0.68 -25.23
CA ILE A 832 -0.97 -1.14 -25.30
C ILE A 832 -1.90 0.03 -25.69
N GLN A 833 -1.76 1.17 -25.01
CA GLN A 833 -2.56 2.37 -25.28
C GLN A 833 -2.29 2.94 -26.68
N GLN A 834 -1.02 2.96 -27.12
CA GLN A 834 -0.64 3.41 -28.45
C GLN A 834 -1.21 2.49 -29.53
N ALA A 835 -1.11 1.17 -29.35
CA ALA A 835 -1.66 0.20 -30.29
C ALA A 835 -3.17 0.40 -30.50
N TRP A 836 -3.92 0.59 -29.42
CA TRP A 836 -5.35 0.90 -29.49
C TRP A 836 -5.61 2.21 -30.24
N LYS A 837 -4.86 3.28 -29.93
CA LYS A 837 -5.02 4.58 -30.58
C LYS A 837 -4.79 4.52 -32.10
N VAL A 838 -3.80 3.75 -32.55
CA VAL A 838 -3.52 3.59 -33.99
C VAL A 838 -4.63 2.80 -34.68
N ILE A 839 -5.04 1.64 -34.12
CA ILE A 839 -6.03 0.79 -34.79
C ILE A 839 -7.46 1.33 -34.73
N ALA A 840 -7.83 1.98 -33.62
CA ALA A 840 -9.21 2.37 -33.32
C ALA A 840 -9.42 3.88 -33.23
N GLY A 841 -8.40 4.70 -33.50
CA GLY A 841 -8.53 6.16 -33.54
C GLY A 841 -9.36 6.67 -34.72
N LYS A 842 -9.57 7.99 -34.81
CA LYS A 842 -10.39 8.63 -35.87
C LYS A 842 -10.01 8.26 -37.31
N GLY A 843 -8.72 7.99 -37.56
CA GLY A 843 -8.17 7.56 -38.85
C GLY A 843 -8.05 6.04 -39.02
N GLY A 844 -8.40 5.26 -38.01
CA GLY A 844 -8.19 3.81 -37.95
C GLY A 844 -9.23 2.97 -38.69
N LEU A 845 -9.50 1.80 -38.14
CA LEU A 845 -10.41 0.78 -38.67
C LEU A 845 -11.78 0.82 -37.95
N THR A 846 -12.80 0.28 -38.60
CA THR A 846 -14.12 0.04 -37.98
C THR A 846 -14.08 -1.21 -37.09
N ALA A 847 -15.05 -1.41 -36.21
CA ALA A 847 -15.09 -2.56 -35.30
C ALA A 847 -15.07 -3.89 -36.06
N ASN A 848 -15.86 -3.99 -37.14
CA ASN A 848 -15.90 -5.16 -38.00
C ASN A 848 -14.54 -5.41 -38.69
N GLN A 849 -13.84 -4.35 -39.11
CA GLN A 849 -12.53 -4.47 -39.72
C GLN A 849 -11.46 -4.91 -38.72
N ILE A 850 -11.51 -4.40 -37.48
CA ILE A 850 -10.58 -4.80 -36.40
C ILE A 850 -10.78 -6.28 -36.04
N TYR A 851 -12.02 -6.74 -35.89
CA TYR A 851 -12.27 -8.16 -35.64
C TYR A 851 -11.84 -9.06 -36.79
N ALA A 852 -12.15 -8.68 -38.03
CA ALA A 852 -11.70 -9.43 -39.21
C ALA A 852 -10.16 -9.51 -39.29
N LEU A 853 -9.47 -8.40 -38.98
CA LEU A 853 -8.01 -8.34 -38.92
C LEU A 853 -7.46 -9.32 -37.86
N ARG A 854 -7.98 -9.24 -36.63
CA ARG A 854 -7.60 -10.14 -35.53
C ARG A 854 -7.82 -11.60 -35.90
N ASP A 855 -9.02 -11.94 -36.36
CA ASP A 855 -9.40 -13.33 -36.62
C ASP A 855 -8.55 -13.94 -37.72
N LEU A 856 -8.26 -13.17 -38.78
CA LEU A 856 -7.39 -13.61 -39.85
C LEU A 856 -5.97 -13.95 -39.35
N ILE A 857 -5.44 -13.16 -38.41
CA ILE A 857 -4.12 -13.36 -37.81
C ILE A 857 -4.12 -14.56 -36.85
N GLU A 858 -5.07 -14.60 -35.92
CA GLU A 858 -5.10 -15.63 -34.87
C GLU A 858 -5.50 -17.01 -35.40
N ILE A 859 -6.44 -17.09 -36.35
CA ILE A 859 -6.74 -18.36 -37.05
C ILE A 859 -5.50 -18.89 -37.76
N LYS A 860 -4.66 -18.01 -38.34
CA LYS A 860 -3.41 -18.45 -38.98
C LYS A 860 -2.35 -18.85 -37.97
N ARG A 861 -2.23 -18.14 -36.84
CA ARG A 861 -1.35 -18.52 -35.73
C ARG A 861 -1.69 -19.92 -35.22
N GLU A 862 -2.97 -20.19 -34.98
CA GLU A 862 -3.46 -21.49 -34.54
C GLU A 862 -3.24 -22.57 -35.59
N ASN A 863 -3.60 -22.34 -36.85
CA ASN A 863 -3.45 -23.34 -37.92
C ASN A 863 -2.00 -23.74 -38.17
N TRP A 864 -1.07 -22.81 -38.03
CA TRP A 864 0.34 -23.09 -38.26
C TRP A 864 1.01 -23.76 -37.05
N GLN A 865 0.27 -24.00 -35.94
CA GLN A 865 0.66 -24.68 -34.68
C GLN A 865 2.18 -24.70 -34.45
N PRO A 866 2.78 -23.56 -34.10
CA PRO A 866 4.22 -23.46 -33.98
C PRO A 866 4.73 -24.36 -32.85
N SER A 867 5.42 -25.43 -33.19
CA SER A 867 6.11 -26.27 -32.21
C SER A 867 7.27 -25.49 -31.58
N ALA A 868 7.35 -25.58 -30.25
CA ALA A 868 8.25 -24.81 -29.42
C ALA A 868 9.73 -25.13 -29.70
N ASN A 869 10.44 -24.15 -30.28
CA ASN A 869 11.85 -23.76 -30.06
C ASN A 869 12.51 -23.18 -31.31
N HIS A 870 12.08 -23.54 -32.54
CA HIS A 870 12.62 -22.97 -33.78
C HIS A 870 11.81 -21.77 -34.32
N TRP A 871 10.48 -21.73 -34.11
CA TRP A 871 9.63 -20.67 -34.69
C TRP A 871 9.68 -19.32 -33.97
N VAL A 872 10.10 -19.24 -32.70
CA VAL A 872 10.22 -17.93 -32.00
C VAL A 872 11.36 -17.08 -32.58
N GLN A 873 12.40 -17.68 -33.15
CA GLN A 873 13.42 -16.90 -33.87
C GLN A 873 12.95 -16.51 -35.28
N ASP A 874 12.27 -17.41 -35.99
CA ASP A 874 11.78 -17.14 -37.35
C ASP A 874 10.60 -16.16 -37.39
N CYS A 875 9.64 -16.23 -36.46
CA CYS A 875 8.47 -15.34 -36.42
C CYS A 875 8.82 -13.87 -36.17
N TYR A 876 9.83 -13.61 -35.36
CA TYR A 876 10.29 -12.25 -35.06
C TYR A 876 11.34 -11.77 -36.06
N SER A 877 11.84 -12.67 -36.93
CA SER A 877 12.62 -12.27 -38.08
C SER A 877 11.73 -11.57 -39.10
N GLN A 878 12.17 -10.42 -39.61
CA GLN A 878 11.51 -9.70 -40.70
C GLN A 878 11.45 -10.52 -42.01
N THR A 879 12.14 -11.67 -42.05
CA THR A 879 12.11 -12.62 -43.16
C THR A 879 11.23 -13.85 -42.89
N GLY A 880 10.63 -13.96 -41.71
CA GLY A 880 9.78 -15.09 -41.32
C GLY A 880 8.43 -15.10 -42.05
N MET A 881 7.95 -16.30 -42.39
CA MET A 881 6.68 -16.45 -43.12
C MET A 881 5.48 -15.84 -42.39
N PHE A 882 5.43 -15.97 -41.06
CA PHE A 882 4.33 -15.40 -40.27
C PHE A 882 4.45 -13.89 -40.12
N TRP A 883 5.67 -13.37 -39.97
CA TRP A 883 5.91 -11.93 -39.97
C TRP A 883 5.48 -11.29 -41.30
N LEU A 884 5.88 -11.89 -42.42
CA LEU A 884 5.50 -11.46 -43.76
C LEU A 884 3.98 -11.51 -43.96
N PHE A 885 3.33 -12.56 -43.46
CA PHE A 885 1.87 -12.66 -43.46
C PHE A 885 1.23 -11.52 -42.67
N CYS A 886 1.66 -11.25 -41.43
CA CYS A 886 1.18 -10.13 -40.63
C CYS A 886 1.41 -8.79 -41.33
N ARG A 887 2.59 -8.59 -41.94
CA ARG A 887 2.92 -7.40 -42.75
C ARG A 887 1.92 -7.19 -43.87
N ASP A 888 1.66 -8.23 -44.66
CA ASP A 888 0.77 -8.15 -45.82
C ASP A 888 -0.68 -7.90 -45.37
N VAL A 889 -1.12 -8.56 -44.30
CA VAL A 889 -2.47 -8.37 -43.73
C VAL A 889 -2.66 -6.94 -43.21
N ILE A 890 -1.70 -6.39 -42.46
CA ILE A 890 -1.79 -5.04 -41.89
C ILE A 890 -1.69 -3.97 -42.98
N ASN A 891 -0.81 -4.13 -43.97
CA ASN A 891 -0.67 -3.18 -45.07
C ASN A 891 -1.90 -3.11 -45.97
N ASN A 892 -2.60 -4.23 -46.12
CA ASN A 892 -3.81 -4.34 -46.96
C ASN A 892 -5.11 -4.10 -46.17
N ALA A 893 -5.04 -3.80 -44.87
CA ALA A 893 -6.22 -3.46 -44.10
C ALA A 893 -6.84 -2.14 -44.59
N ASN A 894 -8.16 -2.00 -44.46
CA ASN A 894 -8.93 -0.89 -45.04
C ASN A 894 -8.94 0.36 -44.14
N TRP A 895 -7.74 0.90 -43.88
CA TRP A 895 -7.51 2.11 -43.09
C TRP A 895 -8.25 3.31 -43.67
N LYS A 896 -8.84 4.17 -42.82
CA LYS A 896 -9.38 5.45 -43.28
C LYS A 896 -8.25 6.38 -43.70
N ASN A 897 -7.25 6.50 -42.83
CA ASN A 897 -5.97 7.15 -43.09
C ASN A 897 -4.89 6.11 -42.77
N LYS A 898 -4.10 5.72 -43.77
CA LYS A 898 -3.04 4.73 -43.55
C LYS A 898 -2.04 5.27 -42.50
N PRO A 899 -1.71 4.50 -41.44
CA PRO A 899 -0.68 4.86 -40.49
C PRO A 899 0.67 5.08 -41.19
N VAL A 900 1.57 5.84 -40.55
CA VAL A 900 2.93 6.04 -41.10
C VAL A 900 3.72 4.73 -41.04
N ASP A 901 4.77 4.59 -41.86
CA ASP A 901 5.53 3.33 -41.97
C ASP A 901 6.11 2.84 -40.63
N GLU A 902 6.51 3.75 -39.74
CA GLU A 902 6.95 3.42 -38.39
C GLU A 902 5.83 2.77 -37.55
N GLU A 903 4.61 3.32 -37.59
CA GLU A 903 3.44 2.76 -36.91
C GLU A 903 3.02 1.41 -37.50
N ILE A 904 3.10 1.26 -38.82
CA ILE A 904 2.85 -0.02 -39.49
C ILE A 904 3.84 -1.08 -39.01
N ASN A 905 5.13 -0.77 -38.95
CA ASN A 905 6.14 -1.70 -38.47
C ASN A 905 5.90 -2.12 -37.00
N LEU A 906 5.49 -1.19 -36.14
CA LEU A 906 5.10 -1.50 -34.76
C LEU A 906 3.88 -2.42 -34.71
N LEU A 907 2.82 -2.13 -35.47
CA LEU A 907 1.62 -2.97 -35.56
C LEU A 907 1.95 -4.40 -35.98
N ILE A 908 2.89 -4.58 -36.93
CA ILE A 908 3.31 -5.89 -37.39
C ILE A 908 3.99 -6.66 -36.26
N ASN A 909 4.91 -6.03 -35.53
CA ASN A 909 5.58 -6.66 -34.40
C ASN A 909 4.59 -7.02 -33.28
N TRP A 910 3.60 -6.16 -33.02
CA TRP A 910 2.55 -6.43 -32.03
C TRP A 910 1.59 -7.53 -32.47
N ALA A 911 1.30 -7.62 -33.77
CA ALA A 911 0.53 -8.73 -34.34
C ALA A 911 1.31 -10.04 -34.20
N VAL A 912 2.59 -10.06 -34.53
CA VAL A 912 3.43 -11.25 -34.41
C VAL A 912 3.53 -11.73 -32.97
N SER A 913 3.72 -10.83 -32.01
CA SER A 913 3.87 -11.17 -30.59
C SER A 913 2.57 -11.61 -29.90
N GLY A 914 1.41 -11.34 -30.52
CA GLY A 914 0.09 -11.56 -29.93
C GLY A 914 -0.42 -10.38 -29.10
N LEU A 915 0.39 -9.34 -28.89
CA LEU A 915 -0.01 -8.12 -28.19
C LEU A 915 -1.25 -7.47 -28.84
N LEU A 916 -1.30 -7.44 -30.17
CA LEU A 916 -2.43 -6.82 -30.89
C LEU A 916 -3.76 -7.54 -30.59
N ALA A 917 -3.74 -8.87 -30.50
CA ALA A 917 -4.92 -9.65 -30.15
C ALA A 917 -5.40 -9.34 -28.73
N ASP A 918 -4.46 -9.25 -27.78
CA ASP A 918 -4.74 -8.87 -26.39
C ASP A 918 -5.27 -7.44 -26.27
N VAL A 919 -4.70 -6.47 -27.01
CA VAL A 919 -5.18 -5.08 -27.08
C VAL A 919 -6.63 -5.05 -27.57
N ILE A 920 -6.94 -5.75 -28.66
CA ILE A 920 -8.30 -5.81 -29.22
C ILE A 920 -9.25 -6.47 -28.22
N HIS A 921 -8.84 -7.57 -27.59
CA HIS A 921 -9.66 -8.26 -26.59
C HIS A 921 -9.92 -7.37 -25.37
N LEU A 922 -8.90 -6.70 -24.85
CA LEU A 922 -8.99 -5.82 -23.68
C LEU A 922 -9.91 -4.61 -23.95
N HIS A 923 -9.73 -3.91 -25.07
CA HIS A 923 -10.52 -2.72 -25.38
C HIS A 923 -11.93 -3.05 -25.86
N MET A 924 -12.09 -3.91 -26.88
CA MET A 924 -13.40 -4.19 -27.48
C MET A 924 -14.14 -5.34 -26.79
N GLY A 925 -13.41 -6.37 -26.37
CA GLY A 925 -13.98 -7.56 -25.73
C GLY A 925 -14.36 -7.32 -24.27
N VAL A 926 -13.46 -6.70 -23.51
CA VAL A 926 -13.55 -6.53 -22.05
C VAL A 926 -14.09 -5.17 -21.64
N MET A 927 -13.52 -4.05 -22.10
CA MET A 927 -13.99 -2.71 -21.74
C MET A 927 -15.14 -2.18 -22.64
N LYS A 928 -15.52 -2.92 -23.69
CA LYS A 928 -16.56 -2.53 -24.66
C LYS A 928 -16.34 -1.16 -25.29
N GLN A 929 -15.09 -0.73 -25.45
CA GLN A 929 -14.76 0.50 -26.16
C GLN A 929 -15.02 0.33 -27.66
N LYS A 930 -15.68 1.32 -28.26
CA LYS A 930 -15.91 1.39 -29.71
C LYS A 930 -14.76 2.17 -30.39
N PRO A 931 -14.44 1.89 -31.67
CA PRO A 931 -13.52 2.72 -32.42
C PRO A 931 -14.06 4.13 -32.66
N GLN A 932 -13.20 5.16 -32.50
CA GLN A 932 -13.56 6.57 -32.70
C GLN A 932 -14.02 6.89 -34.13
N ARG A 933 -13.63 6.04 -35.10
CA ARG A 933 -14.11 6.12 -36.48
C ARG A 933 -15.63 5.96 -36.59
N GLU A 934 -16.25 5.20 -35.68
CA GLU A 934 -17.69 4.92 -35.67
C GLU A 934 -18.47 5.95 -34.86
N GLU A 935 -17.85 6.56 -33.84
CA GLU A 935 -18.48 7.59 -32.98
C GLU A 935 -18.84 8.91 -33.71
N ASN A 936 -18.43 9.09 -34.97
CA ASN A 936 -18.74 10.28 -35.78
C ASN A 936 -19.74 10.01 -36.93
N ASN A 937 -20.22 8.76 -37.08
CA ASN A 937 -21.14 8.35 -38.14
C ASN A 937 -22.52 7.90 -37.61
N GLU A 938 -22.71 7.90 -36.29
CA GLU A 938 -24.01 7.88 -35.59
C GLU A 938 -24.33 9.30 -35.13
#